data_AF-A0A0M8WK42-F1
#
_entry.id   AF-A0A0M8WK42-F1
#
_cell.length_a   1.000
_cell.length_b   1.000
_cell.length_c   1.000
_cell.angle_alpha   90.00
_cell.angle_beta   90.00
_cell.angle_gamma   90.00
#
_symmetry.space_group_name_H-M   'P 1'
#
loop_
_entity.id
_entity.type
_entity.pdbx_description
1 polymer ?
#
loop_
_entity_poly.entity_id
_entity_poly.type
_entity_poly.pdbx_seq_one_letter_code
_entity_poly.pdbx_strand_id
1 'polypeptide(L)'
;MPLEVSRGVAAFVVHPKSLLIKKGEGYELKPTALSTSFDGELVLTANVHGFAGNAGEYNERIRSHYTSPLRRDASEVPTLPPLITGTTAAGLPAPFITTAEPVPYETTASLLTTMNAALNEVNGDRKYELVDDMMLVGQQQATTHVALLRRIWEPAEDGTRRERVVVDLTATKGANRSIARQTLFGLKPFDVVFGVRPQRALWIAAGRPMGQEPPPETPIPQPERWVPALAELLRKAYEDPTHYGHHAARNATLVAVVPMQIVVGLVGKGKLEDFHSSVFDSNRGDHRRPPLEYRLIDRAAADFRALLRAYKTDELLDEAKRAWLAGEGPDPDARPRESFVDARDRRDHELFGIVFPPPDSDQARLARRVLSEPSRTQTQSKHVNNRLRMFAAAVTDGYTTRWNPRVLDGALPANAIRTTNQVIMPTWKDVRSAAADNDFGPLGEFLRVHGINWLADAGLVEADRGSIGAQAAGGDDDPDADSGLERQVRRTMSNYRLALMQKPRMAFGLLSELAHAAELNLPAREVDEHGNPVEGTAATRHWLNTTFPKNTGRKPRASGSGMSDPTPPAPPPAQPVDPATEHTQAQARFVEAVTDDLVDVMAEIFRLGENLTRAGDKAGVPPLAGSADATTEALSKALVAVRADIMSVMALLTPMTYGGATASDFQSSQSAKYAEEAAE
;
A
#
# COMPACT_ATOMS: atom_id res chain seq x y z
N MET A 1 27.97 -16.60 1.33
CA MET A 1 26.70 -17.35 1.34
C MET A 1 26.97 -18.83 1.50
N PRO A 2 26.10 -19.61 2.17
CA PRO A 2 26.19 -21.07 2.18
C PRO A 2 26.13 -21.67 0.77
N LEU A 3 26.69 -22.87 0.61
CA LEU A 3 26.78 -23.56 -0.68
C LEU A 3 25.39 -23.91 -1.25
N GLU A 4 24.48 -24.36 -0.40
CA GLU A 4 23.09 -24.68 -0.77
C GLU A 4 22.38 -23.48 -1.39
N VAL A 5 22.42 -22.33 -0.71
CA VAL A 5 21.84 -21.07 -1.20
C VAL A 5 22.48 -20.67 -2.53
N SER A 6 23.81 -20.72 -2.61
CA SER A 6 24.55 -20.34 -3.83
C SER A 6 24.21 -21.26 -5.02
N ARG A 7 24.01 -22.56 -4.78
CA ARG A 7 23.58 -23.54 -5.78
C ARG A 7 22.15 -23.28 -6.26
N GLY A 8 21.23 -23.00 -5.35
CA GLY A 8 19.85 -22.66 -5.68
C GLY A 8 19.75 -21.39 -6.54
N VAL A 9 20.54 -20.36 -6.21
CA VAL A 9 20.64 -19.14 -7.04
C VAL A 9 21.24 -19.45 -8.41
N ALA A 10 22.34 -20.21 -8.46
CA ALA A 10 23.03 -20.53 -9.71
C ALA A 10 22.18 -21.32 -10.71
N ALA A 11 21.21 -22.11 -10.24
CA ALA A 11 20.30 -22.87 -11.09
C ALA A 11 19.48 -22.00 -12.06
N PHE A 12 19.22 -20.73 -11.70
CA PHE A 12 18.45 -19.80 -12.53
C PHE A 12 19.30 -18.95 -13.48
N VAL A 13 20.62 -18.91 -13.28
CA VAL A 13 21.53 -18.07 -14.07
C VAL A 13 21.89 -18.78 -15.38
N VAL A 14 21.72 -18.12 -16.53
CA VAL A 14 21.92 -18.75 -17.85
C VAL A 14 23.40 -19.09 -18.10
N HIS A 15 24.32 -18.27 -17.60
CA HIS A 15 25.77 -18.45 -17.75
C HIS A 15 26.54 -18.10 -16.46
N PRO A 16 26.44 -18.92 -15.40
CA PRO A 16 26.96 -18.57 -14.08
C PRO A 16 28.48 -18.40 -14.06
N LYS A 17 29.21 -19.16 -14.90
CA LYS A 17 30.67 -19.03 -15.05
C LYS A 17 31.10 -17.64 -15.52
N SER A 18 30.24 -16.91 -16.23
CA SER A 18 30.55 -15.56 -16.70
C SER A 18 30.68 -14.54 -15.56
N LEU A 19 30.08 -14.84 -14.40
CA LEU A 19 30.07 -13.99 -13.21
C LEU A 19 31.23 -14.28 -12.25
N LEU A 20 32.04 -15.30 -12.53
CA LEU A 20 33.07 -15.81 -11.62
C LEU A 20 34.48 -15.55 -12.15
N ILE A 21 35.41 -15.31 -11.21
CA ILE A 21 36.86 -15.32 -11.45
C ILE A 21 37.52 -16.39 -10.59
N LYS A 22 38.47 -17.12 -11.17
CA LYS A 22 39.25 -18.09 -10.43
C LYS A 22 40.25 -17.36 -9.53
N LYS A 23 40.29 -17.71 -8.25
CA LYS A 23 41.24 -17.16 -7.28
C LYS A 23 41.76 -18.29 -6.37
N GLY A 24 43.05 -18.57 -6.48
CA GLY A 24 43.64 -19.77 -5.87
C GLY A 24 42.95 -21.04 -6.38
N GLU A 25 42.51 -21.88 -5.44
CA GLU A 25 41.76 -23.11 -5.73
C GLU A 25 40.24 -22.88 -5.86
N GLY A 26 39.75 -21.67 -5.57
CA GLY A 26 38.32 -21.33 -5.55
C GLY A 26 37.87 -20.37 -6.67
N TYR A 27 36.60 -19.97 -6.59
CA TYR A 27 35.99 -18.96 -7.44
C TYR A 27 35.40 -17.84 -6.59
N GLU A 28 35.58 -16.59 -7.01
CA GLU A 28 34.93 -15.41 -6.43
C GLU A 28 34.02 -14.75 -7.48
N LEU A 29 33.02 -14.00 -7.01
CA LEU A 29 32.23 -13.14 -7.89
C LEU A 29 33.11 -12.05 -8.48
N LYS A 30 32.94 -11.79 -9.78
CA LYS A 30 33.59 -10.65 -10.44
C LYS A 30 33.17 -9.35 -9.77
N PRO A 31 34.10 -8.45 -9.44
CA PRO A 31 33.75 -7.12 -8.95
C PRO A 31 32.82 -6.36 -9.91
N THR A 32 32.96 -6.57 -11.22
CA THR A 32 32.10 -5.94 -12.25
C THR A 32 30.67 -6.48 -12.29
N ALA A 33 30.39 -7.61 -11.65
CA ALA A 33 29.03 -8.15 -11.52
C ALA A 33 28.31 -7.62 -10.26
N LEU A 34 29.05 -6.92 -9.39
CA LEU A 34 28.56 -6.39 -8.14
C LEU A 34 28.40 -4.86 -8.23
N SER A 35 27.34 -4.37 -7.61
CA SER A 35 27.08 -2.94 -7.43
C SER A 35 26.54 -2.70 -6.03
N THR A 36 26.71 -1.49 -5.50
CA THR A 36 26.11 -1.11 -4.21
C THR A 36 24.88 -0.25 -4.48
N SER A 37 23.74 -0.61 -3.90
CA SER A 37 22.53 0.22 -3.95
C SER A 37 22.70 1.48 -3.11
N PHE A 38 21.80 2.46 -3.29
CA PHE A 38 21.78 3.67 -2.45
C PHE A 38 21.58 3.34 -0.97
N ASP A 39 20.80 2.30 -0.68
CA ASP A 39 20.48 1.85 0.67
C ASP A 39 21.60 0.98 1.30
N GLY A 40 22.74 0.83 0.60
CA GLY A 40 23.89 0.08 1.08
C GLY A 40 23.79 -1.44 0.85
N GLU A 41 22.89 -1.90 -0.01
CA GLU A 41 22.81 -3.31 -0.37
C GLU A 41 23.91 -3.66 -1.39
N LEU A 42 24.60 -4.79 -1.19
CA LEU A 42 25.48 -5.34 -2.21
C LEU A 42 24.65 -6.20 -3.17
N VAL A 43 24.56 -5.77 -4.42
CA VAL A 43 23.67 -6.33 -5.44
C VAL A 43 24.49 -7.00 -6.54
N LEU A 44 24.21 -8.28 -6.77
CA LEU A 44 24.66 -9.05 -7.93
C LEU A 44 23.68 -8.84 -9.08
N THR A 45 24.16 -8.35 -10.23
CA THR A 45 23.34 -8.30 -11.45
C THR A 45 23.67 -9.49 -12.35
N ALA A 46 22.66 -10.28 -12.71
CA ALA A 46 22.83 -11.50 -13.51
C ALA A 46 21.72 -11.63 -14.56
N ASN A 47 22.06 -12.25 -15.70
CA ASN A 47 21.07 -12.72 -16.67
C ASN A 47 20.53 -14.08 -16.24
N VAL A 48 19.24 -14.14 -16.00
CA VAL A 48 18.53 -15.33 -15.51
C VAL A 48 17.44 -15.74 -16.47
N HIS A 49 16.97 -16.99 -16.36
CA HIS A 49 15.78 -17.43 -17.07
C HIS A 49 14.55 -16.59 -16.66
N GLY A 50 13.67 -16.27 -17.60
CA GLY A 50 12.50 -15.42 -17.38
C GLY A 50 11.56 -15.85 -16.26
N PHE A 51 11.42 -17.16 -16.09
CA PHE A 51 10.65 -17.81 -15.05
C PHE A 51 11.35 -17.85 -13.68
N ALA A 52 12.54 -17.25 -13.54
CA ALA A 52 13.25 -17.16 -12.28
C ALA A 52 12.58 -16.19 -11.30
N GLY A 53 12.76 -16.49 -10.01
CA GLY A 53 12.26 -15.71 -8.91
C GLY A 53 10.81 -16.01 -8.56
N ASN A 54 10.34 -15.43 -7.47
CA ASN A 54 8.98 -15.50 -6.95
C ASN A 54 8.57 -14.11 -6.45
N ALA A 55 7.27 -13.82 -6.39
CA ALA A 55 6.77 -12.49 -6.03
C ALA A 55 6.91 -12.14 -4.54
N GLY A 56 6.91 -13.17 -3.68
CA GLY A 56 7.09 -13.04 -2.23
C GLY A 56 5.86 -12.53 -1.48
N GLU A 57 5.58 -13.15 -0.32
CA GLU A 57 4.43 -12.83 0.54
C GLU A 57 4.66 -11.59 1.42
N TYR A 58 5.92 -11.20 1.62
CA TYR A 58 6.36 -10.12 2.51
C TYR A 58 6.33 -8.73 1.84
N ASN A 59 5.50 -8.56 0.82
CA ASN A 59 5.39 -7.32 0.08
C ASN A 59 4.42 -6.34 0.79
N GLU A 60 4.88 -5.12 1.06
CA GLU A 60 4.10 -4.07 1.74
C GLU A 60 2.78 -3.72 1.03
N ARG A 61 2.67 -3.89 -0.30
CA ARG A 61 1.42 -3.58 -1.04
C ARG A 61 0.27 -4.53 -0.73
N ILE A 62 0.58 -5.72 -0.25
CA ILE A 62 -0.40 -6.77 0.06
C ILE A 62 -0.39 -7.11 1.55
N ARG A 63 0.27 -6.29 2.39
CA ARG A 63 0.42 -6.56 3.81
C ARG A 63 -0.93 -6.60 4.52
N SER A 64 -1.89 -5.79 4.08
CA SER A 64 -3.27 -5.80 4.56
C SER A 64 -4.01 -7.13 4.39
N HIS A 65 -3.56 -8.00 3.48
CA HIS A 65 -4.14 -9.33 3.26
C HIS A 65 -3.67 -10.41 4.26
N TYR A 66 -2.74 -10.07 5.15
CA TYR A 66 -2.26 -10.97 6.20
C TYR A 66 -2.61 -10.46 7.58
N THR A 67 -2.70 -11.38 8.54
CA THR A 67 -2.98 -11.07 9.94
C THR A 67 -1.67 -10.92 10.72
N SER A 68 -1.59 -9.90 11.57
CA SER A 68 -0.49 -9.74 12.52
C SER A 68 -0.54 -10.84 13.59
N PRO A 69 0.61 -11.37 14.05
CA PRO A 69 0.66 -12.25 15.22
C PRO A 69 0.17 -11.59 16.52
N LEU A 70 -0.01 -10.27 16.55
CA LEU A 70 -0.56 -9.55 17.70
C LEU A 70 -2.07 -9.66 17.83
N ARG A 71 -2.77 -10.08 16.77
CA ARG A 71 -4.21 -10.27 16.83
C ARG A 71 -4.54 -11.49 17.68
N ARG A 72 -5.62 -11.37 18.44
CA ARG A 72 -6.08 -12.44 19.32
C ARG A 72 -6.53 -13.69 18.54
N ASP A 73 -7.09 -13.48 17.35
CA ASP A 73 -7.60 -14.50 16.44
C ASP A 73 -6.55 -14.95 15.40
N ALA A 74 -5.26 -14.62 15.59
CA ALA A 74 -4.23 -14.85 14.58
C ALA A 74 -4.07 -16.31 14.12
N SER A 75 -4.56 -17.28 14.90
CA SER A 75 -4.55 -18.71 14.51
C SER A 75 -5.57 -19.06 13.41
N GLU A 76 -6.59 -18.23 13.18
CA GLU A 76 -7.70 -18.52 12.25
C GLU A 76 -7.47 -17.94 10.84
N VAL A 77 -6.46 -17.09 10.66
CA VAL A 77 -6.20 -16.32 9.43
C VAL A 77 -4.73 -16.43 9.05
N PRO A 78 -4.34 -16.39 7.76
CA PRO A 78 -2.93 -16.47 7.37
C PRO A 78 -2.05 -15.37 7.99
N THR A 79 -1.25 -15.75 8.98
CA THR A 79 -0.17 -14.95 9.57
C THR A 79 1.15 -15.24 8.88
N LEU A 80 1.89 -14.19 8.50
CA LEU A 80 3.23 -14.36 7.94
C LEU A 80 4.20 -14.87 9.01
N PRO A 81 4.95 -15.95 8.74
CA PRO A 81 6.00 -16.42 9.63
C PRO A 81 7.08 -15.36 9.83
N PRO A 82 7.65 -15.23 11.05
CA PRO A 82 8.74 -14.30 11.30
C PRO A 82 9.97 -14.69 10.48
N LEU A 83 10.55 -13.69 9.81
CA LEU A 83 11.80 -13.84 9.08
C LEU A 83 12.98 -13.53 9.99
N ILE A 84 14.07 -14.26 9.79
CA ILE A 84 15.36 -14.02 10.42
C ILE A 84 16.46 -14.00 9.35
N THR A 85 17.58 -13.38 9.72
CA THR A 85 18.81 -13.47 8.95
C THR A 85 19.34 -14.90 9.05
N GLY A 86 19.66 -15.49 7.89
CA GLY A 86 20.26 -16.81 7.82
C GLY A 86 21.66 -16.86 8.42
N THR A 87 22.09 -18.03 8.87
CA THR A 87 23.43 -18.23 9.43
C THR A 87 24.24 -19.23 8.59
N THR A 88 25.56 -19.10 8.66
CA THR A 88 26.50 -20.10 8.14
C THR A 88 26.54 -21.33 9.06
N ALA A 89 27.19 -22.41 8.61
CA ALA A 89 27.42 -23.59 9.45
C ALA A 89 28.20 -23.29 10.75
N ALA A 90 28.95 -22.18 10.78
CA ALA A 90 29.67 -21.69 11.97
C ALA A 90 28.82 -20.78 12.86
N GLY A 91 27.52 -20.59 12.57
CA GLY A 91 26.62 -19.73 13.33
C GLY A 91 26.72 -18.23 13.02
N LEU A 92 27.60 -17.83 12.09
CA LEU A 92 27.76 -16.42 11.72
C LEU A 92 26.64 -15.95 10.77
N PRO A 93 26.13 -14.71 10.89
CA PRO A 93 25.17 -14.12 9.96
C PRO A 93 25.60 -14.23 8.49
N ALA A 94 24.64 -14.48 7.61
CA ALA A 94 24.85 -14.66 6.19
C ALA A 94 23.75 -13.96 5.37
N PRO A 95 24.05 -13.52 4.14
CA PRO A 95 23.15 -12.68 3.35
C PRO A 95 22.10 -13.53 2.61
N PHE A 96 21.23 -14.16 3.38
CA PHE A 96 20.00 -14.79 2.94
C PHE A 96 18.97 -14.68 4.09
N ILE A 97 17.69 -14.79 3.76
CA ILE A 97 16.62 -14.78 4.76
C ILE A 97 16.05 -16.18 4.94
N THR A 98 15.51 -16.48 6.12
CA THR A 98 14.82 -17.75 6.39
C THR A 98 13.72 -17.52 7.42
N THR A 99 12.81 -18.48 7.57
CA THR A 99 11.80 -18.44 8.64
C THR A 99 12.43 -18.88 9.96
N ALA A 100 12.00 -18.27 11.07
CA ALA A 100 12.52 -18.61 12.39
C ALA A 100 12.30 -20.10 12.72
N GLU A 101 11.14 -20.63 12.32
CA GLU A 101 10.76 -22.04 12.46
C GLU A 101 10.29 -22.60 11.12
N PRO A 102 10.35 -23.94 10.92
CA PRO A 102 9.70 -24.58 9.78
C PRO A 102 8.21 -24.32 9.75
N VAL A 103 7.68 -24.04 8.58
CA VAL A 103 6.27 -23.70 8.36
C VAL A 103 5.53 -24.92 7.79
N PRO A 104 4.33 -25.27 8.26
CA PRO A 104 3.54 -26.35 7.68
C PRO A 104 3.33 -26.19 6.17
N TYR A 105 3.26 -27.30 5.45
CA TYR A 105 2.99 -27.34 4.02
C TYR A 105 1.72 -26.55 3.66
N GLU A 106 0.62 -26.82 4.35
CA GLU A 106 -0.69 -26.24 4.10
C GLU A 106 -0.68 -24.72 4.34
N THR A 107 0.01 -24.28 5.39
CA THR A 107 0.22 -22.86 5.69
C THR A 107 1.03 -22.21 4.58
N THR A 108 2.16 -22.78 4.18
CA THR A 108 2.99 -22.23 3.09
C THR A 108 2.21 -22.14 1.78
N ALA A 109 1.43 -23.18 1.46
CA ALA A 109 0.56 -23.22 0.29
C ALA A 109 -0.51 -22.12 0.32
N SER A 110 -1.16 -21.94 1.47
CA SER A 110 -2.14 -20.87 1.69
C SER A 110 -1.51 -19.49 1.53
N LEU A 111 -0.33 -19.25 2.11
CA LEU A 111 0.36 -17.96 2.03
C LEU A 111 0.69 -17.57 0.59
N LEU A 112 1.23 -18.50 -0.21
CA LEU A 112 1.51 -18.27 -1.62
C LEU A 112 0.24 -18.05 -2.45
N THR A 113 -0.87 -18.70 -2.09
CA THR A 113 -2.17 -18.51 -2.74
C THR A 113 -2.74 -17.13 -2.44
N THR A 114 -2.75 -16.72 -1.17
CA THR A 114 -3.16 -15.38 -0.74
C THR A 114 -2.30 -14.31 -1.41
N MET A 115 -0.98 -14.51 -1.46
CA MET A 115 -0.06 -13.59 -2.13
C MET A 115 -0.41 -13.40 -3.61
N ASN A 116 -0.64 -14.49 -4.34
CA ASN A 116 -0.94 -14.44 -5.76
C ASN A 116 -2.28 -13.74 -6.03
N ALA A 117 -3.30 -14.03 -5.22
CA ALA A 117 -4.60 -13.36 -5.32
C ALA A 117 -4.50 -11.86 -5.03
N ALA A 118 -3.84 -11.48 -3.93
CA ALA A 118 -3.67 -10.08 -3.53
C ALA A 118 -2.88 -9.27 -4.56
N LEU A 119 -1.80 -9.82 -5.14
CA LEU A 119 -1.04 -9.12 -6.17
C LEU A 119 -1.81 -8.99 -7.48
N ASN A 120 -2.68 -9.95 -7.82
CA ASN A 120 -3.56 -9.85 -8.98
C ASN A 120 -4.63 -8.77 -8.80
N GLU A 121 -5.26 -8.69 -7.63
CA GLU A 121 -6.19 -7.62 -7.28
C GLU A 121 -5.52 -6.24 -7.41
N VAL A 122 -4.35 -6.09 -6.79
CA VAL A 122 -3.53 -4.86 -6.87
C VAL A 122 -2.97 -4.59 -8.28
N ASN A 123 -2.90 -5.60 -9.15
CA ASN A 123 -2.54 -5.43 -10.55
C ASN A 123 -3.73 -4.93 -11.39
N GLY A 124 -4.96 -5.29 -11.02
CA GLY A 124 -6.18 -4.79 -11.65
C GLY A 124 -6.35 -3.27 -11.55
N ASP A 125 -5.74 -2.64 -10.56
CA ASP A 125 -5.71 -1.17 -10.42
C ASP A 125 -4.88 -0.47 -11.52
N ARG A 126 -4.16 -1.20 -12.38
CA ARG A 126 -3.36 -0.63 -13.47
C ARG A 126 -4.21 -0.36 -14.70
N LYS A 127 -3.87 0.72 -15.41
CA LYS A 127 -4.47 1.09 -16.71
C LYS A 127 -4.04 0.21 -17.89
N TYR A 128 -3.17 -0.78 -17.68
CA TYR A 128 -2.66 -1.67 -18.72
C TYR A 128 -2.38 -3.07 -18.17
N GLU A 129 -2.45 -4.08 -19.05
CA GLU A 129 -2.15 -5.47 -18.71
C GLU A 129 -0.63 -5.73 -18.76
N LEU A 130 -0.06 -6.07 -17.61
CA LEU A 130 1.39 -6.25 -17.46
C LEU A 130 1.94 -7.45 -18.25
N VAL A 131 1.12 -8.49 -18.45
CA VAL A 131 1.50 -9.68 -19.22
C VAL A 131 1.66 -9.33 -20.70
N ASP A 132 0.69 -8.60 -21.26
CA ASP A 132 0.73 -8.12 -22.64
C ASP A 132 1.90 -7.16 -22.87
N ASP A 133 2.13 -6.23 -21.94
CA ASP A 133 3.28 -5.32 -22.00
C ASP A 133 4.61 -6.10 -22.05
N MET A 134 4.76 -7.14 -21.23
CA MET A 134 5.95 -8.00 -21.25
C MET A 134 6.12 -8.77 -22.56
N MET A 135 5.03 -9.18 -23.21
CA MET A 135 5.08 -9.84 -24.51
C MET A 135 5.55 -8.89 -25.63
N LEU A 136 5.19 -7.61 -25.53
CA LEU A 136 5.46 -6.61 -26.57
C LEU A 136 6.84 -5.97 -26.43
N VAL A 137 7.22 -5.59 -25.20
CA VAL A 137 8.45 -4.81 -24.95
C VAL A 137 9.45 -5.52 -24.03
N GLY A 138 9.13 -6.71 -23.53
CA GLY A 138 9.99 -7.43 -22.59
C GLY A 138 10.10 -6.74 -21.23
N GLN A 139 11.13 -7.09 -20.46
CA GLN A 139 11.37 -6.48 -19.16
C GLN A 139 12.25 -5.23 -19.27
N GLN A 140 11.65 -4.06 -19.10
CA GLN A 140 12.35 -2.77 -19.14
C GLN A 140 13.17 -2.47 -17.87
N GLN A 141 12.73 -2.96 -16.71
CA GLN A 141 13.38 -2.70 -15.42
C GLN A 141 13.78 -4.00 -14.73
N ALA A 142 15.02 -4.09 -14.25
CA ALA A 142 15.47 -5.22 -13.44
C ALA A 142 14.60 -5.39 -12.18
N THR A 143 14.21 -6.63 -11.88
CA THR A 143 13.61 -6.97 -10.58
C THR A 143 14.71 -7.25 -9.56
N THR A 144 14.48 -6.87 -8.31
CA THR A 144 15.43 -7.10 -7.21
C THR A 144 14.89 -8.22 -6.33
N HIS A 145 15.73 -9.21 -6.04
CA HIS A 145 15.39 -10.41 -5.31
C HIS A 145 16.38 -10.66 -4.18
N VAL A 146 15.94 -11.42 -3.19
CA VAL A 146 16.78 -11.96 -2.12
C VAL A 146 16.56 -13.46 -2.03
N ALA A 147 17.60 -14.21 -1.64
CA ALA A 147 17.45 -15.63 -1.38
C ALA A 147 16.70 -15.85 -0.07
N LEU A 148 15.52 -16.45 -0.14
CA LEU A 148 14.73 -16.97 0.96
C LEU A 148 14.90 -18.48 1.04
N LEU A 149 15.56 -18.95 2.09
CA LEU A 149 15.64 -20.35 2.43
C LEU A 149 14.36 -20.76 3.17
N ARG A 150 13.37 -21.25 2.44
CA ARG A 150 12.09 -21.71 3.00
C ARG A 150 12.31 -23.04 3.72
N ARG A 151 11.82 -23.13 4.95
CA ARG A 151 11.81 -24.35 5.76
C ARG A 151 10.37 -24.82 5.87
N ILE A 152 10.05 -25.96 5.28
CA ILE A 152 8.69 -26.46 5.14
C ILE A 152 8.57 -27.79 5.85
N TRP A 153 7.56 -27.95 6.71
CA TRP A 153 7.18 -29.24 7.27
C TRP A 153 6.22 -29.96 6.33
N GLU A 154 6.65 -31.12 5.85
CA GLU A 154 5.86 -31.99 4.98
C GLU A 154 5.49 -33.27 5.72
N PRO A 155 4.28 -33.81 5.49
CA PRO A 155 3.92 -35.14 5.98
C PRO A 155 4.82 -36.18 5.32
N ALA A 156 5.44 -37.03 6.14
CA ALA A 156 6.18 -38.20 5.69
C ALA A 156 5.26 -39.42 5.61
N GLU A 157 5.66 -40.43 4.82
CA GLU A 157 4.87 -41.66 4.59
C GLU A 157 4.63 -42.46 5.88
N ASP A 158 5.50 -42.31 6.88
CA ASP A 158 5.41 -42.94 8.20
C ASP A 158 4.55 -42.16 9.20
N GLY A 159 3.89 -41.08 8.75
CA GLY A 159 3.08 -40.19 9.59
C GLY A 159 3.91 -39.19 10.43
N THR A 160 5.23 -39.20 10.31
CA THR A 160 6.09 -38.17 10.91
C THR A 160 6.12 -36.89 10.05
N ARG A 161 6.76 -35.83 10.56
CA ARG A 161 6.99 -34.60 9.79
C ARG A 161 8.45 -34.56 9.35
N ARG A 162 8.66 -34.32 8.06
CA ARG A 162 9.98 -34.08 7.49
C ARG A 162 10.16 -32.61 7.16
N GLU A 163 11.29 -32.03 7.56
CA GLU A 163 11.68 -30.71 7.10
C GLU A 163 12.25 -30.80 5.68
N ARG A 164 11.65 -30.06 4.75
CA ARG A 164 12.19 -29.77 3.41
C ARG A 164 12.66 -28.32 3.36
N VAL A 165 13.84 -28.14 2.80
CA VAL A 165 14.43 -26.82 2.58
C VAL A 165 14.39 -26.47 1.10
N VAL A 166 14.00 -25.23 0.77
CA VAL A 166 13.89 -24.73 -0.60
C VAL A 166 14.51 -23.35 -0.70
N VAL A 167 15.40 -23.16 -1.67
CA VAL A 167 15.92 -21.83 -2.02
C VAL A 167 14.93 -21.15 -2.96
N ASP A 168 14.24 -20.13 -2.46
CA ASP A 168 13.31 -19.30 -3.22
C ASP A 168 13.93 -17.91 -3.46
N LEU A 169 14.00 -17.48 -4.72
CA LEU A 169 14.43 -16.13 -5.07
C LEU A 169 13.25 -15.16 -4.94
N THR A 170 12.97 -14.71 -3.73
CA THR A 170 11.81 -13.86 -3.44
C THR A 170 12.05 -12.42 -3.86
N ALA A 171 11.10 -11.82 -4.56
CA ALA A 171 11.20 -10.45 -5.05
C ALA A 171 11.07 -9.46 -3.89
N THR A 172 12.08 -8.62 -3.73
CA THR A 172 11.99 -7.46 -2.85
C THR A 172 11.42 -6.29 -3.63
N LYS A 173 11.77 -6.13 -4.92
CA LYS A 173 11.24 -5.13 -5.85
C LYS A 173 10.76 -5.78 -7.15
N GLY A 174 9.56 -5.40 -7.58
CA GLY A 174 8.99 -5.87 -8.85
C GLY A 174 8.25 -7.21 -8.76
N ALA A 175 7.52 -7.45 -7.67
CA ALA A 175 6.71 -8.66 -7.46
C ALA A 175 5.73 -8.95 -8.61
N ASN A 176 4.89 -7.97 -9.02
CA ASN A 176 3.96 -8.15 -10.15
C ASN A 176 4.68 -8.51 -11.46
N ARG A 177 5.89 -7.98 -11.67
CA ARG A 177 6.69 -8.32 -12.85
C ARG A 177 7.12 -9.78 -12.81
N SER A 178 7.51 -10.28 -11.65
CA SER A 178 7.86 -11.70 -11.49
C SER A 178 6.66 -12.61 -11.78
N ILE A 179 5.45 -12.26 -11.32
CA ILE A 179 4.21 -13.01 -11.63
C ILE A 179 3.89 -12.96 -13.12
N ALA A 180 3.94 -11.77 -13.73
CA ALA A 180 3.63 -11.62 -15.15
C ALA A 180 4.59 -12.46 -16.03
N ARG A 181 5.90 -12.48 -15.71
CA ARG A 181 6.86 -13.36 -16.39
C ARG A 181 6.50 -14.83 -16.20
N GLN A 182 6.29 -15.29 -14.97
CA GLN A 182 5.93 -16.69 -14.69
C GLN A 182 4.67 -17.13 -15.44
N THR A 183 3.67 -16.25 -15.53
CA THR A 183 2.40 -16.49 -16.23
C THR A 183 2.64 -16.80 -17.72
N LEU A 184 3.57 -16.11 -18.38
CA LEU A 184 3.94 -16.38 -19.78
C LEU A 184 4.54 -17.79 -19.98
N PHE A 185 5.09 -18.38 -18.94
CA PHE A 185 5.60 -19.75 -18.94
C PHE A 185 4.61 -20.76 -18.36
N GLY A 186 3.37 -20.34 -18.06
CA GLY A 186 2.33 -21.19 -17.48
C GLY A 186 2.61 -21.63 -16.05
N LEU A 187 3.46 -20.89 -15.34
CA LEU A 187 3.86 -21.15 -13.96
C LEU A 187 3.12 -20.24 -13.00
N LYS A 188 2.90 -20.74 -11.79
CA LYS A 188 2.47 -19.96 -10.62
C LYS A 188 3.58 -19.90 -9.59
N PRO A 189 3.57 -18.89 -8.69
CA PRO A 189 4.43 -18.83 -7.51
C PRO A 189 4.53 -20.15 -6.72
N PHE A 190 3.41 -20.85 -6.62
CA PHE A 190 3.30 -22.14 -5.95
C PHE A 190 4.18 -23.22 -6.61
N ASP A 191 4.20 -23.28 -7.95
CA ASP A 191 4.95 -24.31 -8.68
C ASP A 191 6.46 -24.16 -8.46
N VAL A 192 6.96 -22.94 -8.30
CA VAL A 192 8.38 -22.67 -8.05
C VAL A 192 8.83 -23.21 -6.68
N VAL A 193 7.95 -23.22 -5.67
CA VAL A 193 8.27 -23.64 -4.30
C VAL A 193 8.04 -25.15 -4.07
N PHE A 194 6.95 -25.69 -4.61
CA PHE A 194 6.55 -27.08 -4.38
C PHE A 194 6.93 -28.04 -5.51
N GLY A 195 7.36 -27.50 -6.64
CA GLY A 195 7.92 -28.25 -7.75
C GLY A 195 7.18 -28.00 -9.05
N VAL A 196 7.98 -27.86 -10.10
CA VAL A 196 7.50 -27.54 -11.44
C VAL A 196 7.22 -28.83 -12.19
N ARG A 197 6.15 -28.81 -12.99
CA ARG A 197 5.81 -29.82 -13.99
C ARG A 197 6.02 -29.20 -15.38
N PRO A 198 7.21 -29.31 -16.00
CA PRO A 198 7.54 -28.59 -17.24
C PRO A 198 6.54 -28.79 -18.38
N GLN A 199 6.06 -30.02 -18.61
CA GLN A 199 5.09 -30.30 -19.66
C GLN A 199 3.75 -29.63 -19.37
N ARG A 200 3.29 -29.70 -18.12
CA ARG A 200 2.06 -29.04 -17.67
C ARG A 200 2.18 -27.51 -17.77
N ALA A 201 3.33 -26.94 -17.41
CA ALA A 201 3.58 -25.51 -17.51
C ALA A 201 3.46 -25.03 -18.96
N LEU A 202 4.12 -25.71 -19.90
CA LEU A 202 4.00 -25.38 -21.33
C LEU A 202 2.58 -25.60 -21.87
N TRP A 203 1.88 -26.64 -21.40
CA TRP A 203 0.48 -26.89 -21.74
C TRP A 203 -0.43 -25.73 -21.34
N ILE A 204 -0.28 -25.21 -20.12
CA ILE A 204 -1.02 -24.05 -19.61
C ILE A 204 -0.65 -22.79 -20.40
N ALA A 205 0.65 -22.55 -20.64
CA ALA A 205 1.13 -21.40 -21.41
C ALA A 205 0.57 -21.37 -22.84
N ALA A 206 0.33 -22.55 -23.43
CA ALA A 206 -0.26 -22.69 -24.76
C ALA A 206 -1.79 -22.45 -24.80
N GLY A 207 -2.42 -22.05 -23.70
CA GLY A 207 -3.85 -21.74 -23.65
C GLY A 207 -4.75 -22.97 -23.84
N ARG A 208 -4.24 -24.18 -23.56
CA ARG A 208 -5.03 -25.41 -23.70
C ARG A 208 -6.11 -25.49 -22.60
N PRO A 209 -7.37 -25.81 -22.95
CA PRO A 209 -8.52 -25.65 -22.06
C PRO A 209 -8.49 -26.59 -20.84
N MET A 210 -9.08 -26.13 -19.71
CA MET A 210 -9.15 -26.83 -18.42
C MET A 210 -9.98 -28.14 -18.37
N GLY A 211 -10.39 -28.68 -19.53
CA GLY A 211 -11.15 -29.94 -19.64
C GLY A 211 -10.41 -31.09 -20.33
N GLN A 212 -9.19 -30.85 -20.83
CA GLN A 212 -8.31 -31.91 -21.32
C GLN A 212 -7.25 -32.20 -20.26
N GLU A 213 -7.00 -33.48 -19.98
CA GLU A 213 -6.00 -33.84 -18.98
C GLU A 213 -4.61 -33.41 -19.46
N PRO A 214 -3.87 -32.60 -18.66
CA PRO A 214 -2.49 -32.32 -18.96
C PRO A 214 -1.68 -33.62 -18.87
N PRO A 215 -0.50 -33.69 -19.52
CA PRO A 215 0.38 -34.85 -19.41
C PRO A 215 0.61 -35.22 -17.93
N PRO A 216 0.44 -36.50 -17.55
CA PRO A 216 0.75 -36.94 -16.19
C PRO A 216 2.25 -36.74 -15.96
N GLU A 217 2.58 -35.88 -15.00
CA GLU A 217 3.95 -35.49 -14.72
C GLU A 217 4.12 -35.29 -13.22
N THR A 218 5.15 -35.93 -12.66
CA THR A 218 5.52 -35.75 -11.27
C THR A 218 6.17 -34.39 -11.08
N PRO A 219 5.78 -33.58 -10.07
CA PRO A 219 6.46 -32.33 -9.76
C PRO A 219 7.95 -32.54 -9.49
N ILE A 220 8.79 -31.69 -10.06
CA ILE A 220 10.23 -31.67 -9.84
C ILE A 220 10.55 -30.48 -8.90
N PRO A 221 10.85 -30.74 -7.61
CA PRO A 221 11.05 -29.67 -6.63
C PRO A 221 12.41 -28.98 -6.74
N GLN A 222 13.42 -29.62 -7.33
CA GLN A 222 14.79 -29.09 -7.41
C GLN A 222 14.99 -28.14 -8.61
N PRO A 223 15.31 -26.85 -8.39
CA PRO A 223 15.59 -25.89 -9.47
C PRO A 223 16.66 -26.36 -10.45
N GLU A 224 17.73 -26.98 -9.97
CA GLU A 224 18.82 -27.51 -10.79
C GLU A 224 18.38 -28.62 -11.77
N ARG A 225 17.19 -29.19 -11.57
CA ARG A 225 16.60 -30.21 -12.45
C ARG A 225 15.49 -29.65 -13.32
N TRP A 226 14.55 -28.89 -12.76
CA TRP A 226 13.39 -28.44 -13.53
C TRP A 226 13.69 -27.24 -14.43
N VAL A 227 14.61 -26.35 -14.03
CA VAL A 227 15.00 -25.18 -14.83
C VAL A 227 15.57 -25.60 -16.20
N PRO A 228 16.59 -26.49 -16.28
CA PRO A 228 17.10 -26.93 -17.57
C PRO A 228 16.07 -27.73 -18.37
N ALA A 229 15.22 -28.52 -17.71
CA ALA A 229 14.18 -29.29 -18.38
C ALA A 229 13.13 -28.38 -19.05
N LEU A 230 12.65 -27.35 -18.35
CA LEU A 230 11.70 -26.38 -18.89
C LEU A 230 12.35 -25.52 -19.98
N ALA A 231 13.58 -25.04 -19.77
CA ALA A 231 14.30 -24.25 -20.77
C ALA A 231 14.49 -25.03 -22.08
N GLU A 232 14.88 -26.30 -22.00
CA GLU A 232 15.04 -27.16 -23.18
C GLU A 232 13.71 -27.45 -23.88
N LEU A 233 12.63 -27.65 -23.12
CA LEU A 233 11.30 -27.85 -23.66
C LEU A 233 10.81 -26.60 -24.42
N LEU A 234 11.00 -25.41 -23.84
CA LEU A 234 10.67 -24.13 -24.48
C LEU A 234 11.52 -23.89 -25.74
N ARG A 235 12.81 -24.21 -25.69
CA ARG A 235 13.71 -24.10 -26.85
C ARG A 235 13.22 -24.98 -28.01
N LYS A 236 12.91 -26.25 -27.75
CA LYS A 236 12.35 -27.17 -28.76
C LYS A 236 11.02 -26.65 -29.33
N ALA A 237 10.14 -26.16 -28.47
CA ALA A 237 8.86 -25.59 -28.90
C ALA A 237 9.05 -24.35 -29.78
N TYR A 238 10.03 -23.49 -29.46
CA TYR A 238 10.35 -22.31 -30.26
C TYR A 238 10.91 -22.69 -31.65
N GLU A 239 11.80 -23.69 -31.71
CA GLU A 239 12.46 -24.12 -32.95
C GLU A 239 11.55 -24.89 -33.92
N ASP A 240 10.49 -25.53 -33.42
CA ASP A 240 9.54 -26.30 -34.22
C ASP A 240 8.17 -25.60 -34.32
N PRO A 241 7.84 -24.96 -35.46
CA PRO A 241 6.55 -24.31 -35.69
C PRO A 241 5.33 -25.25 -35.56
N THR A 242 5.52 -26.56 -35.65
CA THR A 242 4.45 -27.56 -35.51
C THR A 242 4.23 -28.00 -34.06
N HIS A 243 5.14 -27.63 -33.15
CA HIS A 243 5.01 -27.96 -31.73
C HIS A 243 3.83 -27.22 -31.10
N TYR A 244 3.03 -27.92 -30.28
CA TYR A 244 1.82 -27.33 -29.67
C TYR A 244 2.07 -26.08 -28.82
N GLY A 245 3.29 -25.97 -28.27
CA GLY A 245 3.75 -24.85 -27.46
C GLY A 245 4.48 -23.75 -28.23
N HIS A 246 4.56 -23.81 -29.57
CA HIS A 246 5.35 -22.87 -30.37
C HIS A 246 4.96 -21.40 -30.13
N HIS A 247 3.66 -21.09 -30.20
CA HIS A 247 3.17 -19.74 -29.96
C HIS A 247 3.48 -19.23 -28.56
N ALA A 248 3.35 -20.08 -27.52
CA ALA A 248 3.69 -19.72 -26.16
C ALA A 248 5.18 -19.40 -26.01
N ALA A 249 6.05 -20.26 -26.54
CA ALA A 249 7.50 -20.03 -26.52
C ALA A 249 7.90 -18.77 -27.30
N ARG A 250 7.26 -18.51 -28.43
CA ARG A 250 7.46 -17.28 -29.22
C ARG A 250 7.02 -16.02 -28.45
N ASN A 251 5.85 -16.06 -27.83
CA ASN A 251 5.33 -14.93 -27.04
C ASN A 251 6.22 -14.60 -25.83
N ALA A 252 6.82 -15.61 -25.21
CA ALA A 252 7.71 -15.43 -24.06
C ALA A 252 9.17 -15.07 -24.44
N THR A 253 9.50 -14.94 -25.73
CA THR A 253 10.90 -14.79 -26.19
C THR A 253 11.57 -13.53 -25.66
N LEU A 254 10.86 -12.39 -25.61
CA LEU A 254 11.42 -11.13 -25.09
C LEU A 254 11.68 -11.14 -23.58
N VAL A 255 11.15 -12.13 -22.87
CA VAL A 255 11.38 -12.34 -21.44
C VAL A 255 12.04 -13.68 -21.14
N ALA A 256 12.48 -14.45 -22.14
CA ALA A 256 13.08 -15.77 -21.93
C ALA A 256 14.37 -15.70 -21.09
N VAL A 257 15.13 -14.60 -21.27
CA VAL A 257 16.30 -14.24 -20.45
C VAL A 257 16.15 -12.78 -20.05
N VAL A 258 16.24 -12.50 -18.75
CA VAL A 258 16.06 -11.14 -18.22
C VAL A 258 17.18 -10.76 -17.25
N PRO A 259 17.52 -9.46 -17.13
CA PRO A 259 18.37 -9.00 -16.06
C PRO A 259 17.61 -9.09 -14.72
N MET A 260 18.24 -9.71 -13.74
CA MET A 260 17.78 -9.77 -12.35
C MET A 260 18.88 -9.27 -11.42
N GLN A 261 18.47 -8.50 -10.43
CA GLN A 261 19.30 -8.07 -9.31
C GLN A 261 19.08 -8.99 -8.12
N ILE A 262 20.14 -9.46 -7.50
CA ILE A 262 20.09 -10.36 -6.34
C ILE A 262 20.89 -9.72 -5.22
N VAL A 263 20.26 -9.46 -4.08
CA VAL A 263 20.93 -8.93 -2.89
C VAL A 263 21.77 -10.03 -2.27
N VAL A 264 23.09 -9.82 -2.20
CA VAL A 264 24.09 -10.79 -1.75
C VAL A 264 24.93 -10.28 -0.58
N GLY A 265 24.58 -9.14 0.01
CA GLY A 265 25.25 -8.57 1.17
C GLY A 265 24.76 -7.17 1.52
N LEU A 266 25.36 -6.60 2.57
CA LEU A 266 25.22 -5.21 2.97
C LEU A 266 26.60 -4.57 3.06
N VAL A 267 26.67 -3.28 2.81
CA VAL A 267 27.89 -2.46 2.82
C VAL A 267 27.65 -1.17 3.60
N GLY A 268 28.69 -0.62 4.22
CA GLY A 268 28.59 0.62 4.99
C GLY A 268 28.01 0.40 6.39
N LYS A 269 26.89 1.06 6.72
CA LYS A 269 26.30 1.02 8.06
C LYS A 269 25.38 -0.18 8.32
N GLY A 270 25.05 -0.97 7.31
CA GLY A 270 24.22 -2.16 7.46
C GLY A 270 24.96 -3.29 8.18
N LYS A 271 24.34 -3.85 9.22
CA LYS A 271 24.82 -5.03 9.95
C LYS A 271 24.17 -6.28 9.35
N LEU A 272 24.95 -7.34 9.08
CA LEU A 272 24.39 -8.56 8.45
C LEU A 272 23.36 -9.23 9.35
N GLU A 273 23.48 -9.11 10.66
CA GLU A 273 22.51 -9.54 11.68
C GLU A 273 21.09 -9.08 11.33
N ASP A 274 20.98 -7.91 10.70
CA ASP A 274 19.71 -7.24 10.37
C ASP A 274 19.28 -7.41 8.91
N PHE A 275 19.98 -8.25 8.14
CA PHE A 275 19.76 -8.46 6.71
C PHE A 275 18.29 -8.67 6.34
N HIS A 276 17.58 -9.49 7.10
CA HIS A 276 16.16 -9.79 6.88
C HIS A 276 15.24 -8.56 6.93
N SER A 277 15.61 -7.55 7.71
CA SER A 277 14.85 -6.31 7.84
C SER A 277 15.21 -5.27 6.78
N SER A 278 16.46 -5.28 6.30
CA SER A 278 16.98 -4.28 5.34
C SER A 278 16.61 -4.57 3.89
N VAL A 279 16.54 -5.84 3.47
CA VAL A 279 16.38 -6.22 2.05
C VAL A 279 15.06 -5.79 1.40
N PHE A 280 14.07 -5.39 2.20
CA PHE A 280 12.77 -4.90 1.71
C PHE A 280 12.66 -3.37 1.67
N ASP A 281 13.77 -2.64 1.89
CA ASP A 281 13.76 -1.18 1.95
C ASP A 281 13.66 -0.51 0.59
N SER A 282 14.44 -0.97 -0.40
CA SER A 282 14.47 -0.31 -1.72
C SER A 282 13.12 -0.31 -2.44
N ASN A 283 12.28 -1.34 -2.20
CA ASN A 283 10.92 -1.38 -2.74
C ASN A 283 10.07 -0.17 -2.29
N ARG A 284 10.28 0.30 -1.06
CA ARG A 284 9.47 1.36 -0.43
C ARG A 284 9.80 2.73 -0.99
N GLY A 285 11.07 2.96 -1.35
CA GLY A 285 11.53 4.21 -1.95
C GLY A 285 10.91 4.47 -3.33
N ASP A 286 10.86 3.45 -4.19
CA ASP A 286 10.26 3.57 -5.53
C ASP A 286 8.75 3.77 -5.49
N HIS A 287 8.11 3.16 -4.50
CA HIS A 287 6.68 3.17 -4.32
C HIS A 287 6.11 4.45 -3.70
N ARG A 288 6.98 5.35 -3.22
CA ARG A 288 6.60 6.73 -2.86
C ARG A 288 6.43 7.64 -4.09
N ARG A 289 6.75 7.16 -5.29
CA ARG A 289 6.67 7.92 -6.56
C ARG A 289 5.57 7.32 -7.46
N PRO A 290 4.72 8.15 -8.11
CA PRO A 290 3.73 7.68 -9.09
C PRO A 290 4.41 6.85 -10.21
N PRO A 291 3.73 5.87 -10.83
CA PRO A 291 2.28 5.84 -11.10
C PRO A 291 1.45 4.78 -10.34
N LEU A 292 2.02 4.02 -9.41
CA LEU A 292 1.29 2.97 -8.67
C LEU A 292 0.91 3.46 -7.28
N GLU A 293 -0.36 3.81 -7.08
CA GLU A 293 -0.86 4.27 -5.79
C GLU A 293 -1.06 3.09 -4.83
N TYR A 294 -0.61 3.26 -3.58
CA TYR A 294 -0.92 2.35 -2.49
C TYR A 294 -2.32 2.66 -1.97
N ARG A 295 -3.02 1.63 -1.52
CA ARG A 295 -4.12 1.82 -0.56
C ARG A 295 -3.59 2.63 0.61
N LEU A 296 -4.40 3.57 1.10
CA LEU A 296 -3.96 4.52 2.13
C LEU A 296 -3.44 3.82 3.39
N ILE A 297 -4.07 2.70 3.79
CA ILE A 297 -3.66 1.92 4.96
C ILE A 297 -2.28 1.28 4.77
N ASP A 298 -2.03 0.65 3.62
CA ASP A 298 -0.74 0.01 3.31
C ASP A 298 0.37 1.06 3.19
N ARG A 299 0.08 2.23 2.61
CA ARG A 299 1.02 3.35 2.55
C ARG A 299 1.40 3.83 3.95
N ALA A 300 0.40 4.09 4.79
CA ALA A 300 0.61 4.61 6.14
C ALA A 300 1.38 3.61 7.01
N ALA A 301 1.07 2.31 6.92
CA ALA A 301 1.81 1.26 7.60
C ALA A 301 3.25 1.13 7.08
N ALA A 302 3.47 1.22 5.76
CA ALA A 302 4.81 1.18 5.17
C ALA A 302 5.68 2.36 5.61
N ASP A 303 5.12 3.59 5.66
CA ASP A 303 5.80 4.77 6.17
C ASP A 303 6.13 4.63 7.67
N PHE A 304 5.24 4.03 8.46
CA PHE A 304 5.48 3.74 9.87
C PHE A 304 6.63 2.74 10.06
N ARG A 305 6.64 1.63 9.33
CA ARG A 305 7.73 0.65 9.38
C ARG A 305 9.07 1.25 8.94
N ALA A 306 9.06 2.16 7.97
CA ALA A 306 10.26 2.91 7.58
C ALA A 306 10.80 3.79 8.72
N LEU A 307 9.92 4.45 9.47
CA LEU A 307 10.29 5.21 10.66
C LEU A 307 10.91 4.31 11.74
N LEU A 308 10.26 3.18 12.07
CA LEU A 308 10.76 2.22 13.05
C LEU A 308 12.15 1.69 12.69
N ARG A 309 12.39 1.35 11.42
CA ARG A 309 13.70 0.88 10.98
C ARG A 309 14.75 1.96 11.06
N ALA A 310 14.44 3.20 10.69
CA ALA A 310 15.40 4.28 10.81
C ALA A 310 15.78 4.53 12.29
N TYR A 311 14.82 4.44 13.20
CA TYR A 311 15.09 4.50 14.64
C TYR A 311 15.99 3.35 15.10
N LYS A 312 15.76 2.14 14.61
CA LYS A 312 16.61 0.97 14.88
C LYS A 312 18.03 1.16 14.32
N THR A 313 18.18 1.66 13.09
CA THR A 313 19.48 1.91 12.45
C THR A 313 20.30 2.97 13.18
N ASP A 314 19.65 4.00 13.72
CA ASP A 314 20.29 5.03 14.56
C ASP A 314 20.37 4.60 16.05
N GLU A 315 20.15 3.31 16.35
CA GLU A 315 20.26 2.70 17.69
C GLU A 315 19.34 3.33 18.76
N LEU A 316 18.24 3.94 18.33
CA LEU A 316 17.18 4.50 19.19
C LEU A 316 16.10 3.47 19.57
N LEU A 317 16.09 2.31 18.92
CA LEU A 317 15.24 1.15 19.19
C LEU A 317 16.04 -0.13 18.94
N ASP A 318 15.74 -1.19 19.68
CA ASP A 318 16.23 -2.53 19.34
C ASP A 318 15.30 -3.24 18.34
N GLU A 319 15.75 -4.39 17.83
CA GLU A 319 15.01 -5.17 16.85
C GLU A 319 13.72 -5.77 17.42
N ALA A 320 13.71 -6.18 18.69
CA ALA A 320 12.56 -6.80 19.32
C ALA A 320 11.40 -5.79 19.49
N LYS A 321 11.70 -4.58 19.97
CA LYS A 321 10.76 -3.47 20.10
C LYS A 321 10.26 -3.03 18.72
N ARG A 322 11.16 -2.93 17.72
CA ARG A 322 10.78 -2.62 16.33
C ARG A 322 9.82 -3.68 15.77
N ALA A 323 10.07 -4.97 15.99
CA ALA A 323 9.22 -6.07 15.52
C ALA A 323 7.82 -6.03 16.14
N TRP A 324 7.76 -5.83 17.45
CA TRP A 324 6.51 -5.69 18.18
C TRP A 324 5.68 -4.50 17.70
N LEU A 325 6.28 -3.32 17.57
CA LEU A 325 5.57 -2.13 17.12
C LEU A 325 5.12 -2.26 15.65
N ALA A 326 5.91 -2.92 14.79
CA ALA A 326 5.52 -3.19 13.40
C ALA A 326 4.43 -4.26 13.23
N GLY A 327 4.04 -4.94 14.32
CA GLY A 327 3.10 -6.06 14.27
C GLY A 327 3.70 -7.29 13.58
N GLU A 328 4.99 -7.53 13.76
CA GLU A 328 5.77 -8.62 13.15
C GLU A 328 6.35 -9.59 14.18
N GLY A 329 6.43 -9.19 15.44
CA GLY A 329 6.96 -10.01 16.53
C GLY A 329 6.14 -9.89 17.81
N PRO A 330 6.41 -10.75 18.80
CA PRO A 330 5.75 -10.70 20.10
C PRO A 330 6.19 -9.47 20.90
N ASP A 331 5.47 -9.19 21.97
CA ASP A 331 5.83 -8.14 22.92
C ASP A 331 7.11 -8.48 23.70
N PRO A 332 8.20 -7.70 23.57
CA PRO A 332 9.44 -7.96 24.31
C PRO A 332 9.30 -7.72 25.80
N ASP A 333 8.32 -6.90 26.22
CA ASP A 333 8.10 -6.46 27.60
C ASP A 333 6.81 -7.09 28.18
N ALA A 334 6.43 -8.28 27.69
CA ALA A 334 5.20 -8.97 28.08
C ALA A 334 5.10 -9.15 29.60
N ARG A 335 3.99 -8.71 30.19
CA ARG A 335 3.77 -8.76 31.65
C ARG A 335 2.88 -9.93 32.04
N PRO A 336 3.27 -10.75 33.03
CA PRO A 336 2.43 -11.85 33.50
C PRO A 336 1.07 -11.35 33.99
N ARG A 337 -0.02 -12.01 33.55
CA ARG A 337 -1.42 -11.70 33.92
C ARG A 337 -1.92 -10.31 33.51
N GLU A 338 -1.20 -9.60 32.65
CA GLU A 338 -1.73 -8.38 32.04
C GLU A 338 -2.92 -8.74 31.15
N SER A 339 -3.97 -7.93 31.23
CA SER A 339 -5.17 -8.10 30.40
C SER A 339 -4.84 -7.79 28.94
N PHE A 340 -5.58 -8.37 27.99
CA PHE A 340 -5.35 -8.12 26.57
C PHE A 340 -5.49 -6.63 26.23
N VAL A 341 -6.49 -5.96 26.82
CA VAL A 341 -6.76 -4.55 26.62
C VAL A 341 -5.66 -3.67 27.21
N ASP A 342 -5.13 -3.99 28.39
CA ASP A 342 -4.04 -3.22 28.98
C ASP A 342 -2.74 -3.38 28.17
N ALA A 343 -2.44 -4.60 27.68
CA ALA A 343 -1.29 -4.84 26.79
C ALA A 343 -1.44 -4.10 25.45
N ARG A 344 -2.65 -4.09 24.88
CA ARG A 344 -3.00 -3.34 23.66
C ARG A 344 -2.85 -1.83 23.86
N ASP A 345 -3.41 -1.29 24.95
CA ASP A 345 -3.30 0.14 25.26
C ASP A 345 -1.83 0.55 25.46
N ARG A 346 -1.03 -0.28 26.15
CA ARG A 346 0.42 -0.05 26.28
C ARG A 346 1.12 0.01 24.92
N ARG A 347 0.80 -0.91 23.99
CA ARG A 347 1.35 -0.86 22.64
C ARG A 347 0.95 0.42 21.91
N ASP A 348 -0.31 0.82 21.99
CA ASP A 348 -0.81 2.01 21.31
C ASP A 348 -0.12 3.29 21.86
N HIS A 349 0.12 3.36 23.16
CA HIS A 349 0.91 4.44 23.76
C HIS A 349 2.34 4.51 23.19
N GLU A 350 3.00 3.37 23.08
CA GLU A 350 4.35 3.27 22.52
C GLU A 350 4.37 3.66 21.03
N LEU A 351 3.41 3.17 20.25
CA LEU A 351 3.22 3.54 18.83
C LEU A 351 3.06 5.05 18.68
N PHE A 352 2.25 5.69 19.53
CA PHE A 352 2.05 7.13 19.49
C PHE A 352 3.33 7.89 19.85
N GLY A 353 4.11 7.40 20.81
CA GLY A 353 5.44 7.95 21.12
C GLY A 353 6.42 7.90 19.95
N ILE A 354 6.35 6.86 19.11
CA ILE A 354 7.16 6.74 17.89
C ILE A 354 6.80 7.80 16.84
N VAL A 355 5.52 8.01 16.56
CA VAL A 355 5.10 9.00 15.54
C VAL A 355 5.09 10.44 16.07
N PHE A 356 4.88 10.66 17.36
CA PHE A 356 4.91 11.98 18.00
C PHE A 356 6.00 12.04 19.09
N PRO A 357 7.28 11.89 18.71
CA PRO A 357 8.38 11.95 19.67
C PRO A 357 8.54 13.38 20.23
N PRO A 358 9.20 13.54 21.39
CA PRO A 358 9.48 14.85 21.97
C PRO A 358 10.14 15.79 20.95
N PRO A 359 9.66 17.02 20.73
CA PRO A 359 10.01 17.89 19.58
C PRO A 359 11.50 18.17 19.36
N ASP A 360 12.29 18.15 20.44
CA ASP A 360 13.73 18.47 20.44
C ASP A 360 14.64 17.23 20.54
N SER A 361 14.05 16.03 20.53
CA SER A 361 14.78 14.75 20.53
C SER A 361 15.44 14.41 19.19
N ASP A 362 16.42 13.50 19.23
CA ASP A 362 16.97 12.86 18.02
C ASP A 362 15.89 12.12 17.22
N GLN A 363 14.97 11.46 17.91
CA GLN A 363 13.81 10.80 17.30
C GLN A 363 12.97 11.78 16.47
N ALA A 364 12.72 12.99 16.96
CA ALA A 364 11.96 14.01 16.21
C ALA A 364 12.71 14.53 14.97
N ARG A 365 14.04 14.72 15.07
CA ARG A 365 14.87 15.09 13.91
C ARG A 365 14.86 13.99 12.85
N LEU A 366 15.02 12.75 13.27
CA LEU A 366 15.05 11.59 12.39
C LEU A 366 13.68 11.33 11.75
N ALA A 367 12.58 11.45 12.50
CA ALA A 367 11.22 11.35 11.96
C ALA A 367 10.99 12.35 10.82
N ARG A 368 11.34 13.63 11.04
CA ARG A 368 11.20 14.66 9.99
C ARG A 368 11.99 14.29 8.73
N ARG A 369 13.22 13.82 8.90
CA ARG A 369 14.10 13.39 7.79
C ARG A 369 13.49 12.23 7.01
N VAL A 370 13.06 11.16 7.69
CA VAL A 370 12.51 9.94 7.05
C VAL A 370 11.19 10.21 6.33
N LEU A 371 10.34 11.04 6.95
CA LEU A 371 9.03 11.43 6.41
C LEU A 371 9.10 12.60 5.43
N SER A 372 10.31 13.12 5.15
CA SER A 372 10.54 14.26 4.27
C SER A 372 9.67 15.48 4.64
N GLU A 373 9.51 15.71 5.95
CA GLU A 373 8.75 16.83 6.47
C GLU A 373 9.59 18.12 6.44
N PRO A 374 8.96 19.29 6.23
CA PRO A 374 9.64 20.56 6.28
C PRO A 374 10.14 20.87 7.70
N SER A 375 10.85 22.00 7.84
CA SER A 375 11.29 22.48 9.15
C SER A 375 10.11 22.61 10.12
N ARG A 376 10.36 22.46 11.43
CA ARG A 376 9.32 22.43 12.47
C ARG A 376 8.32 23.57 12.33
N THR A 377 8.79 24.80 12.12
CA THR A 377 7.95 26.00 11.98
C THR A 377 7.05 25.99 10.74
N GLN A 378 7.43 25.27 9.69
CA GLN A 378 6.73 25.13 8.42
C GLN A 378 5.79 23.91 8.36
N THR A 379 5.76 23.07 9.39
CA THR A 379 4.82 21.96 9.44
C THR A 379 3.36 22.47 9.53
N GLN A 380 2.50 21.78 8.80
CA GLN A 380 1.07 22.07 8.61
C GLN A 380 0.21 20.88 9.04
N SER A 381 -1.12 21.07 9.09
CA SER A 381 -2.08 20.01 9.45
C SER A 381 -1.92 18.71 8.66
N LYS A 382 -1.56 18.79 7.36
CA LYS A 382 -1.31 17.59 6.54
C LYS A 382 -0.20 16.68 7.10
N HIS A 383 0.83 17.24 7.72
CA HIS A 383 1.93 16.46 8.31
C HIS A 383 1.48 15.77 9.60
N VAL A 384 0.70 16.48 10.43
CA VAL A 384 0.07 15.93 11.64
C VAL A 384 -0.89 14.78 11.26
N ASN A 385 -1.74 15.00 10.26
CA ASN A 385 -2.68 13.97 9.78
C ASN A 385 -1.93 12.76 9.18
N ASN A 386 -0.83 12.96 8.45
CA ASN A 386 -0.04 11.84 7.95
C ASN A 386 0.53 10.99 9.10
N ARG A 387 1.06 11.61 10.16
CA ARG A 387 1.52 10.89 11.36
C ARG A 387 0.37 10.18 12.11
N LEU A 388 -0.80 10.81 12.19
CA LEU A 388 -2.00 10.19 12.78
C LEU A 388 -2.50 9.00 11.97
N ARG A 389 -2.41 9.06 10.64
CA ARG A 389 -2.75 7.94 9.75
C ARG A 389 -1.75 6.79 9.88
N MET A 390 -0.46 7.09 10.00
CA MET A 390 0.57 6.08 10.29
C MET A 390 0.27 5.36 11.62
N PHE A 391 -0.06 6.14 12.65
CA PHE A 391 -0.48 5.60 13.95
C PHE A 391 -1.72 4.72 13.83
N ALA A 392 -2.82 5.24 13.26
CA ALA A 392 -4.06 4.47 13.07
C ALA A 392 -3.82 3.17 12.31
N ALA A 393 -3.03 3.20 11.23
CA ALA A 393 -2.69 2.01 10.46
C ALA A 393 -1.91 0.97 11.29
N ALA A 394 -0.91 1.40 12.07
CA ALA A 394 -0.10 0.51 12.92
C ALA A 394 -0.88 -0.06 14.11
N VAL A 395 -1.83 0.72 14.64
CA VAL A 395 -2.75 0.29 15.69
C VAL A 395 -3.60 -0.88 15.17
N THR A 396 -4.19 -0.76 13.97
CA THR A 396 -5.08 -1.80 13.41
C THR A 396 -4.47 -3.19 13.33
N ASP A 397 -3.14 -3.32 13.22
CA ASP A 397 -2.47 -4.61 13.20
C ASP A 397 -2.69 -5.41 14.51
N GLY A 398 -2.93 -4.75 15.66
CA GLY A 398 -3.23 -5.40 16.93
C GLY A 398 -4.73 -5.59 17.25
N TYR A 399 -5.62 -5.24 16.32
CA TYR A 399 -7.07 -5.18 16.52
C TYR A 399 -7.82 -6.17 15.62
N THR A 400 -9.09 -6.41 15.93
CA THR A 400 -9.94 -7.41 15.27
C THR A 400 -10.33 -6.99 13.86
N THR A 401 -10.43 -5.69 13.58
CA THR A 401 -10.72 -5.20 12.23
C THR A 401 -9.70 -4.15 11.78
N ARG A 402 -9.46 -4.08 10.47
CA ARG A 402 -8.73 -2.97 9.85
C ARG A 402 -9.74 -1.92 9.41
N TRP A 403 -9.49 -0.65 9.71
CA TRP A 403 -10.35 0.46 9.30
C TRP A 403 -9.56 1.53 8.52
N ASN A 404 -10.29 2.47 7.93
CA ASN A 404 -9.66 3.58 7.22
C ASN A 404 -8.84 4.47 8.18
N PRO A 405 -7.52 4.64 7.97
CA PRO A 405 -6.66 5.38 8.90
C PRO A 405 -7.00 6.88 9.01
N ARG A 406 -7.88 7.42 8.15
CA ARG A 406 -8.42 8.78 8.27
C ARG A 406 -9.34 8.98 9.47
N VAL A 407 -9.65 7.92 10.23
CA VAL A 407 -10.46 8.02 11.46
C VAL A 407 -9.86 9.00 12.49
N LEU A 408 -8.58 9.35 12.37
CA LEU A 408 -7.93 10.31 13.25
C LEU A 408 -7.63 11.66 12.57
N ASP A 409 -8.08 11.90 11.34
CA ASP A 409 -7.85 13.18 10.67
C ASP A 409 -8.46 14.33 11.48
N GLY A 410 -7.62 15.34 11.79
CA GLY A 410 -8.04 16.48 12.62
C GLY A 410 -8.18 16.18 14.11
N ALA A 411 -7.78 15.00 14.59
CA ALA A 411 -7.79 14.68 16.02
C ALA A 411 -6.86 15.58 16.85
N LEU A 412 -5.72 15.98 16.26
CA LEU A 412 -4.73 16.88 16.86
C LEU A 412 -4.65 18.21 16.11
N PRO A 413 -4.33 19.32 16.81
CA PRO A 413 -4.16 20.62 16.18
C PRO A 413 -2.94 20.65 15.25
N ALA A 414 -2.94 21.54 14.26
CA ALA A 414 -1.86 21.68 13.28
C ALA A 414 -0.48 21.99 13.90
N ASN A 415 -0.45 22.48 15.15
CA ASN A 415 0.77 22.75 15.89
C ASN A 415 1.28 21.57 16.72
N ALA A 416 0.66 20.39 16.71
CA ALA A 416 1.07 19.25 17.55
C ALA A 416 2.53 18.80 17.34
N ILE A 417 3.07 18.95 16.12
CA ILE A 417 4.49 18.69 15.81
C ILE A 417 5.39 19.89 16.18
N ARG A 418 4.80 21.09 16.30
CA ARG A 418 5.51 22.37 16.51
C ARG A 418 5.69 22.73 17.97
N THR A 419 4.71 22.41 18.80
CA THR A 419 4.68 22.76 20.22
C THR A 419 5.67 21.93 21.00
N THR A 420 6.38 22.55 21.95
CA THR A 420 7.28 21.88 22.91
C THR A 420 6.52 20.98 23.89
N ASN A 421 5.21 21.20 24.05
CA ASN A 421 4.38 20.36 24.90
C ASN A 421 4.13 19.03 24.21
N GLN A 422 4.57 17.96 24.85
CA GLN A 422 4.24 16.61 24.45
C GLN A 422 2.72 16.42 24.58
N VAL A 423 2.10 15.83 23.54
CA VAL A 423 0.73 15.36 23.64
C VAL A 423 0.75 14.13 24.55
N ILE A 424 0.39 14.33 25.81
CA ILE A 424 0.25 13.24 26.77
C ILE A 424 -1.14 12.65 26.57
N MET A 425 -1.18 11.36 26.25
CA MET A 425 -2.43 10.61 26.24
C MET A 425 -2.57 9.90 27.59
N PRO A 426 -3.77 9.82 28.17
CA PRO A 426 -4.02 8.98 29.34
C PRO A 426 -4.14 7.51 28.92
N THR A 427 -3.73 6.60 29.80
CA THR A 427 -4.01 5.17 29.65
C THR A 427 -5.46 4.86 30.01
N TRP A 428 -5.98 3.72 29.57
CA TRP A 428 -7.29 3.25 30.00
C TRP A 428 -7.37 3.08 31.53
N LYS A 429 -6.25 2.71 32.16
CA LYS A 429 -6.13 2.65 33.61
C LYS A 429 -6.28 4.04 34.27
N ASP A 430 -5.70 5.08 33.70
CA ASP A 430 -5.84 6.46 34.20
C ASP A 430 -7.29 6.94 34.10
N VAL A 431 -7.95 6.65 32.97
CA VAL A 431 -9.37 6.97 32.76
C VAL A 431 -10.26 6.26 33.78
N ARG A 432 -10.06 4.95 34.01
CA ARG A 432 -10.81 4.19 35.02
C ARG A 432 -10.58 4.73 36.43
N SER A 433 -9.35 5.10 36.76
CA SER A 433 -8.99 5.61 38.08
C SER A 433 -9.65 6.97 38.35
N ALA A 434 -9.59 7.89 37.40
CA ALA A 434 -10.24 9.20 37.52
C ALA A 434 -11.78 9.09 37.55
N ALA A 435 -12.36 8.19 36.75
CA ALA A 435 -13.80 7.97 36.72
C ALA A 435 -14.36 7.44 38.06
N ALA A 436 -13.57 6.74 38.87
CA ALA A 436 -13.96 6.33 40.22
C ALA A 436 -14.27 7.53 41.13
N ASP A 437 -13.57 8.64 40.91
CA ASP A 437 -13.78 9.92 41.60
C ASP A 437 -14.76 10.85 40.86
N ASN A 438 -15.48 10.34 39.85
CA ASN A 438 -16.33 11.09 38.91
C ASN A 438 -15.58 12.19 38.13
N ASP A 439 -14.25 12.07 37.96
CA ASP A 439 -13.47 12.92 37.06
C ASP A 439 -13.39 12.29 35.66
N PHE A 440 -14.10 12.91 34.71
CA PHE A 440 -14.10 12.51 33.30
C PHE A 440 -13.18 13.37 32.42
N GLY A 441 -12.29 14.17 33.00
CA GLY A 441 -11.28 14.93 32.26
C GLY A 441 -10.39 14.03 31.38
N PRO A 442 -9.76 12.97 31.94
CA PRO A 442 -8.95 12.04 31.17
C PRO A 442 -9.72 11.31 30.06
N LEU A 443 -11.02 11.06 30.24
CA LEU A 443 -11.86 10.44 29.21
C LEU A 443 -11.87 11.29 27.91
N GLY A 444 -11.95 12.61 28.03
CA GLY A 444 -11.95 13.50 26.87
C GLY A 444 -10.64 13.47 26.07
N GLU A 445 -9.50 13.33 26.76
CA GLU A 445 -8.19 13.16 26.12
C GLU A 445 -8.04 11.75 25.52
N PHE A 446 -8.52 10.71 26.20
CA PHE A 446 -8.53 9.33 25.68
C PHE A 446 -9.34 9.24 24.38
N LEU A 447 -10.55 9.82 24.37
CA LEU A 447 -11.44 9.89 23.20
C LEU A 447 -10.91 10.77 22.07
N ARG A 448 -9.80 11.49 22.25
CA ARG A 448 -9.19 12.25 21.15
C ARG A 448 -8.50 11.32 20.16
N VAL A 449 -7.90 10.24 20.63
CA VAL A 449 -7.06 9.34 19.82
C VAL A 449 -7.43 7.87 20.06
N HIS A 450 -7.16 7.34 21.25
CA HIS A 450 -7.32 5.91 21.57
C HIS A 450 -8.79 5.46 21.50
N GLY A 451 -9.70 6.20 22.14
CA GLY A 451 -11.10 5.83 22.20
C GLY A 451 -11.78 5.79 20.82
N ILE A 452 -11.33 6.60 19.86
CA ILE A 452 -11.86 6.54 18.48
C ILE A 452 -11.44 5.25 17.78
N ASN A 453 -10.21 4.78 17.99
CA ASN A 453 -9.77 3.49 17.44
C ASN A 453 -10.60 2.33 18.02
N TRP A 454 -10.96 2.38 19.30
CA TRP A 454 -11.82 1.35 19.91
C TRP A 454 -13.24 1.35 19.33
N LEU A 455 -13.80 2.54 19.09
CA LEU A 455 -15.09 2.66 18.42
C LEU A 455 -15.02 2.17 16.97
N ALA A 456 -13.90 2.39 16.28
CA ALA A 456 -13.70 1.95 14.90
C ALA A 456 -13.57 0.43 14.81
N ASP A 457 -12.82 -0.20 15.72
CA ASP A 457 -12.68 -1.65 15.81
C ASP A 457 -14.02 -2.37 16.00
N ALA A 458 -14.90 -1.79 16.83
CA ALA A 458 -16.26 -2.27 17.05
C ALA A 458 -17.25 -1.88 15.93
N GLY A 459 -16.79 -1.25 14.84
CA GLY A 459 -17.64 -0.84 13.70
C GLY A 459 -18.60 0.33 14.00
N LEU A 460 -18.52 0.92 15.21
CA LEU A 460 -19.41 1.98 15.68
C LEU A 460 -19.15 3.32 15.00
N VAL A 461 -17.93 3.55 14.50
CA VAL A 461 -17.57 4.73 13.71
C VAL A 461 -16.77 4.34 12.46
N GLU A 462 -16.89 5.13 11.40
CA GLU A 462 -16.12 4.99 10.17
C GLU A 462 -15.67 6.37 9.68
N ALA A 463 -14.47 6.46 9.11
CA ALA A 463 -14.00 7.71 8.55
C ALA A 463 -14.88 8.14 7.36
N ASP A 464 -15.29 9.41 7.35
CA ASP A 464 -16.07 9.97 6.24
C ASP A 464 -15.26 9.84 4.93
N ARG A 465 -15.79 9.07 3.99
CA ARG A 465 -15.21 8.90 2.65
C ARG A 465 -15.47 10.20 1.91
N GLY A 466 -14.58 11.17 2.08
CA GLY A 466 -14.62 12.42 1.32
C GLY A 466 -14.43 12.17 -0.19
N SER A 467 -15.48 11.73 -0.88
CA SER A 467 -15.80 11.96 -2.29
C SER A 467 -17.21 11.43 -2.58
N ILE A 468 -17.93 12.09 -3.48
CA ILE A 468 -19.27 11.69 -3.96
C ILE A 468 -19.21 10.36 -4.75
N GLY A 469 -18.05 9.97 -5.28
CA GLY A 469 -17.89 8.76 -6.10
C GLY A 469 -17.67 7.46 -5.33
N ALA A 470 -17.13 7.49 -4.11
CA ALA A 470 -16.85 6.27 -3.34
C ALA A 470 -18.08 5.63 -2.68
N GLN A 471 -19.23 6.31 -2.74
CA GLN A 471 -20.52 5.83 -2.22
C GLN A 471 -21.40 5.20 -3.31
N ALA A 472 -21.08 5.42 -4.59
CA ALA A 472 -21.79 4.80 -5.71
C ALA A 472 -21.23 3.41 -6.09
N ALA A 473 -20.03 3.06 -5.61
CA ALA A 473 -19.34 1.80 -5.93
C ALA A 473 -19.36 0.76 -4.81
N GLY A 474 -20.03 1.04 -3.68
CA GLY A 474 -20.36 0.02 -2.68
C GLY A 474 -21.67 -0.66 -3.06
N GLY A 475 -21.65 -1.40 -4.16
CA GLY A 475 -22.80 -2.17 -4.65
C GLY A 475 -22.88 -3.55 -4.01
N ASP A 476 -24.07 -3.88 -3.51
CA ASP A 476 -24.80 -5.13 -3.73
C ASP A 476 -24.33 -6.48 -3.12
N ASP A 477 -23.65 -6.50 -1.97
CA ASP A 477 -23.40 -7.78 -1.24
C ASP A 477 -23.84 -7.75 0.24
N ASP A 478 -24.82 -6.90 0.59
CA ASP A 478 -25.50 -6.99 1.90
C ASP A 478 -27.03 -7.14 1.69
N PRO A 479 -27.59 -8.35 1.87
CA PRO A 479 -29.02 -8.60 1.65
C PRO A 479 -29.93 -7.91 2.67
N ASP A 480 -29.38 -7.24 3.70
CA ASP A 480 -30.13 -6.45 4.67
C ASP A 480 -30.06 -4.92 4.44
N ALA A 481 -29.46 -4.46 3.33
CA ALA A 481 -29.37 -3.04 2.96
C ALA A 481 -30.68 -2.44 2.42
N ASP A 482 -31.84 -2.96 2.85
CA ASP A 482 -33.15 -2.50 2.45
C ASP A 482 -33.71 -1.51 3.49
N SER A 483 -33.24 -0.25 3.46
CA SER A 483 -34.10 0.91 3.72
C SER A 483 -33.39 2.24 3.45
N GLY A 484 -34.05 3.10 2.67
CA GLY A 484 -33.66 4.51 2.40
C GLY A 484 -33.66 5.45 3.64
N LEU A 485 -33.50 4.91 4.84
CA LEU A 485 -33.34 5.64 6.11
C LEU A 485 -31.87 5.95 6.42
N GLU A 486 -30.91 5.27 5.78
CA GLU A 486 -29.47 5.56 5.87
C GLU A 486 -29.02 6.75 4.99
N ARG A 487 -29.80 7.84 4.94
CA ARG A 487 -29.25 9.13 4.52
C ARG A 487 -28.25 9.60 5.59
N GLN A 488 -27.04 9.05 5.50
CA GLN A 488 -25.86 9.23 6.35
C GLN A 488 -25.77 10.65 6.92
N VAL A 489 -26.01 10.78 8.22
CA VAL A 489 -25.62 11.99 8.95
C VAL A 489 -24.10 12.07 8.91
N ARG A 490 -23.55 12.90 8.03
CA ARG A 490 -22.09 13.15 7.97
C ARG A 490 -21.59 13.63 9.33
N ARG A 491 -20.80 12.79 9.99
CA ARG A 491 -20.17 13.06 11.30
C ARG A 491 -18.67 12.94 11.18
N THR A 492 -17.99 14.08 11.37
CA THR A 492 -16.55 14.07 11.66
C THR A 492 -16.30 13.44 13.03
N MET A 493 -15.07 12.95 13.25
CA MET A 493 -14.69 12.31 14.51
C MET A 493 -14.71 13.27 15.69
N SER A 494 -14.47 14.57 15.43
CA SER A 494 -14.71 15.63 16.39
C SER A 494 -16.18 15.72 16.84
N ASN A 495 -17.14 15.46 15.95
CA ASN A 495 -18.56 15.44 16.33
C ASN A 495 -18.88 14.26 17.24
N TYR A 496 -18.34 13.07 16.97
CA TYR A 496 -18.50 11.91 17.85
C TYR A 496 -17.94 12.19 19.24
N ARG A 497 -16.70 12.71 19.32
CA ARG A 497 -16.09 13.09 20.60
C ARG A 497 -16.95 14.09 21.39
N LEU A 498 -17.42 15.16 20.73
CA LEU A 498 -18.27 16.17 21.37
C LEU A 498 -19.63 15.61 21.80
N ALA A 499 -20.19 14.66 21.06
CA ALA A 499 -21.45 14.00 21.42
C ALA A 499 -21.27 13.08 22.63
N LEU A 500 -20.21 12.27 22.65
CA LEU A 500 -19.85 11.39 23.77
C LEU A 500 -19.62 12.20 25.06
N MET A 501 -18.90 13.32 24.97
CA MET A 501 -18.59 14.16 26.13
C MET A 501 -19.79 14.93 26.71
N GLN A 502 -20.95 14.97 26.04
CA GLN A 502 -22.18 15.48 26.65
C GLN A 502 -22.79 14.52 27.66
N LYS A 503 -22.51 13.22 27.51
CA LYS A 503 -22.95 12.16 28.41
C LYS A 503 -21.73 11.36 28.90
N PRO A 504 -20.80 11.98 29.65
CA PRO A 504 -19.49 11.42 29.93
C PRO A 504 -19.56 10.10 30.71
N ARG A 505 -20.51 9.96 31.65
CA ARG A 505 -20.72 8.69 32.38
C ARG A 505 -21.17 7.56 31.44
N MET A 506 -22.10 7.84 30.54
CA MET A 506 -22.56 6.86 29.54
C MET A 506 -21.45 6.51 28.54
N ALA A 507 -20.67 7.50 28.10
CA ALA A 507 -19.51 7.28 27.23
C ALA A 507 -18.41 6.44 27.90
N PHE A 508 -18.15 6.67 29.19
CA PHE A 508 -17.27 5.82 29.99
C PHE A 508 -17.80 4.38 30.09
N GLY A 509 -19.11 4.21 30.32
CA GLY A 509 -19.77 2.91 30.31
C GLY A 509 -19.59 2.17 28.98
N LEU A 510 -19.78 2.86 27.85
CA LEU A 510 -19.56 2.30 26.52
C LEU A 510 -18.11 1.85 26.31
N LEU A 511 -17.11 2.69 26.66
CA LEU A 511 -15.71 2.28 26.55
C LEU A 511 -15.34 1.13 27.50
N SER A 512 -15.96 1.05 28.67
CA SER A 512 -15.79 -0.05 29.61
C SER A 512 -16.37 -1.35 29.06
N GLU A 513 -17.54 -1.29 28.42
CA GLU A 513 -18.13 -2.43 27.73
C GLU A 513 -17.29 -2.84 26.50
N LEU A 514 -16.75 -1.89 25.73
CA LEU A 514 -15.83 -2.20 24.63
C LEU A 514 -14.55 -2.90 25.11
N ALA A 515 -13.99 -2.46 26.23
CA ALA A 515 -12.87 -3.16 26.86
C ALA A 515 -13.27 -4.58 27.29
N HIS A 516 -14.41 -4.73 27.96
CA HIS A 516 -14.90 -6.03 28.40
C HIS A 516 -15.17 -6.99 27.22
N ALA A 517 -15.83 -6.50 26.18
CA ALA A 517 -16.13 -7.23 24.96
C ALA A 517 -14.84 -7.67 24.24
N ALA A 518 -13.83 -6.78 24.17
CA ALA A 518 -12.51 -7.12 23.64
C ALA A 518 -11.79 -8.20 24.47
N GLU A 519 -11.92 -8.18 25.80
CA GLU A 519 -11.39 -9.23 26.69
C GLU A 519 -12.09 -10.58 26.52
N LEU A 520 -13.34 -10.61 26.08
CA LEU A 520 -14.08 -11.83 25.82
C LEU A 520 -14.12 -12.25 24.34
N ASN A 521 -13.60 -11.42 23.45
CA ASN A 521 -13.75 -11.57 21.99
C ASN A 521 -15.23 -11.68 21.56
N LEU A 522 -16.07 -10.80 22.11
CA LEU A 522 -17.50 -10.73 21.85
C LEU A 522 -17.89 -9.37 21.24
N PRO A 523 -19.04 -9.26 20.57
CA PRO A 523 -19.63 -7.96 20.25
C PRO A 523 -19.97 -7.18 21.52
N ALA A 524 -19.73 -5.87 21.52
CA ALA A 524 -20.09 -5.01 22.64
C ALA A 524 -21.60 -4.79 22.72
N ARG A 525 -22.14 -4.75 23.94
CA ARG A 525 -23.56 -4.44 24.21
C ARG A 525 -23.83 -2.95 24.21
N GLU A 526 -25.10 -2.57 24.06
CA GLU A 526 -25.54 -1.21 24.35
C GLU A 526 -25.37 -0.89 25.84
N VAL A 527 -25.26 0.39 26.18
CA VAL A 527 -25.25 0.85 27.57
C VAL A 527 -26.44 1.76 27.88
N ASP A 528 -26.95 1.69 29.10
CA ASP A 528 -28.01 2.56 29.61
C ASP A 528 -27.50 3.98 29.95
N GLU A 529 -28.39 4.89 30.35
CA GLU A 529 -28.03 6.27 30.70
C GLU A 529 -27.02 6.39 31.86
N HIS A 530 -26.89 5.33 32.66
CA HIS A 530 -25.99 5.25 33.81
C HIS A 530 -24.64 4.62 33.42
N GLY A 531 -24.52 4.10 32.20
CA GLY A 531 -23.33 3.45 31.67
C GLY A 531 -23.27 1.94 31.94
N ASN A 532 -24.37 1.30 32.35
CA ASN A 532 -24.42 -0.14 32.56
C ASN A 532 -24.73 -0.87 31.24
N PRO A 533 -24.11 -2.02 30.95
CA PRO A 533 -24.42 -2.80 29.76
C PRO A 533 -25.83 -3.38 29.82
N VAL A 534 -26.54 -3.36 28.70
CA VAL A 534 -27.91 -3.86 28.57
C VAL A 534 -27.89 -5.26 27.97
N GLU A 535 -28.41 -6.25 28.69
CA GLU A 535 -28.44 -7.64 28.23
C GLU A 535 -29.27 -7.82 26.95
N GLY A 536 -28.82 -8.74 26.08
CA GLY A 536 -29.52 -9.08 24.83
C GLY A 536 -29.43 -8.01 23.72
N THR A 537 -28.63 -6.96 23.91
CA THR A 537 -28.43 -5.89 22.93
C THR A 537 -27.05 -5.96 22.28
N ALA A 538 -26.90 -5.32 21.11
CA ALA A 538 -25.61 -5.11 20.47
C ALA A 538 -25.44 -3.63 20.16
N ALA A 539 -24.31 -3.04 20.58
CA ALA A 539 -24.00 -1.68 20.21
C ALA A 539 -23.79 -1.60 18.70
N THR A 540 -24.66 -0.86 18.02
CA THR A 540 -24.55 -0.60 16.58
C THR A 540 -24.20 0.86 16.32
N ARG A 541 -23.70 1.14 15.11
CA ARG A 541 -23.49 2.51 14.63
C ARG A 541 -24.79 3.32 14.67
N HIS A 542 -25.92 2.70 14.35
CA HIS A 542 -27.23 3.33 14.43
C HIS A 542 -27.56 3.74 15.88
N TRP A 543 -27.44 2.80 16.82
CA TRP A 543 -27.64 3.07 18.24
C TRP A 543 -26.73 4.20 18.74
N LEU A 544 -25.43 4.17 18.43
CA LEU A 544 -24.49 5.22 18.83
C LEU A 544 -24.95 6.60 18.35
N ASN A 545 -25.40 6.68 17.10
CA ASN A 545 -25.85 7.93 16.49
C ASN A 545 -27.13 8.48 17.11
N THR A 546 -28.06 7.61 17.50
CA THR A 546 -29.31 7.97 18.17
C THR A 546 -29.08 8.38 19.63
N THR A 547 -28.26 7.61 20.35
CA THR A 547 -27.97 7.77 21.78
C THR A 547 -27.07 8.97 22.08
N PHE A 548 -26.11 9.24 21.19
CA PHE A 548 -25.21 10.39 21.24
C PHE A 548 -25.44 11.27 20.00
N PRO A 549 -26.51 12.08 19.97
CA PRO A 549 -26.86 12.87 18.80
C PRO A 549 -25.82 13.97 18.53
N LYS A 550 -25.60 14.27 17.24
CA LYS A 550 -24.77 15.41 16.82
C LYS A 550 -25.39 16.69 17.36
N ASN A 551 -24.59 17.53 18.01
CA ASN A 551 -25.03 18.87 18.42
C ASN A 551 -25.33 19.74 17.20
N THR A 552 -26.60 19.78 16.79
CA THR A 552 -27.11 20.82 15.90
C THR A 552 -27.48 22.02 16.77
N GLY A 553 -26.49 22.80 17.19
CA GLY A 553 -26.74 24.07 17.87
C GLY A 553 -27.49 25.02 16.94
N ARG A 554 -28.82 24.91 16.86
CA ARG A 554 -29.68 25.97 16.34
C ARG A 554 -29.56 27.12 17.33
N LYS A 555 -28.79 28.16 16.97
CA LYS A 555 -28.94 29.47 17.63
C LYS A 555 -30.44 29.79 17.62
N PRO A 556 -31.07 30.08 18.76
CA PRO A 556 -32.46 30.50 18.78
C PRO A 556 -32.55 31.78 17.96
N ARG A 557 -33.22 31.71 16.81
CA ARG A 557 -33.63 32.91 16.09
C ARG A 557 -34.69 33.54 17.00
N ALA A 558 -34.38 34.70 17.56
CA ALA A 558 -35.31 35.43 18.42
C ALA A 558 -36.68 35.48 17.76
N SER A 559 -37.70 35.06 18.50
CA SER A 559 -39.10 35.11 18.10
C SER A 559 -39.51 36.57 17.91
N GLY A 560 -39.36 37.08 16.69
CA GLY A 560 -40.04 38.28 16.24
C GLY A 560 -41.49 37.93 15.94
N SER A 561 -42.38 38.44 16.79
CA SER A 561 -43.82 38.56 16.54
C SER A 561 -44.11 39.09 15.14
N GLY A 562 -45.13 38.52 14.49
CA GLY A 562 -45.42 38.73 13.09
C GLY A 562 -45.75 40.16 12.68
N MET A 563 -45.43 40.46 11.44
CA MET A 563 -46.31 41.12 10.49
C MET A 563 -45.88 40.68 9.08
N SER A 564 -46.86 40.23 8.31
CA SER A 564 -46.74 39.89 6.90
C SER A 564 -46.43 41.14 6.08
N ASP A 565 -45.34 41.13 5.31
CA ASP A 565 -45.09 42.06 4.22
C ASP A 565 -44.47 41.28 3.05
N PRO A 566 -45.12 41.21 1.87
CA PRO A 566 -44.62 40.42 0.74
C PRO A 566 -43.72 41.31 -0.12
N THR A 567 -42.46 41.48 0.28
CA THR A 567 -41.43 42.02 -0.61
C THR A 567 -40.18 41.14 -0.54
N PRO A 568 -39.71 40.55 -1.65
CA PRO A 568 -38.46 39.81 -1.67
C PRO A 568 -37.31 40.75 -1.25
N PRO A 569 -36.44 40.37 -0.30
CA PRO A 569 -35.30 41.20 0.05
C PRO A 569 -34.36 41.30 -1.15
N ALA A 570 -33.95 42.53 -1.47
CA ALA A 570 -32.91 42.78 -2.45
C ALA A 570 -31.62 42.03 -2.03
N PRO A 571 -30.86 41.47 -3.00
CA PRO A 571 -29.61 40.80 -2.70
C PRO A 571 -28.67 41.75 -1.96
N PRO A 572 -27.95 41.27 -0.92
CA PRO A 572 -27.02 42.11 -0.18
C PRO A 572 -25.92 42.62 -1.12
N PRO A 573 -25.41 43.85 -0.92
CA PRO A 573 -24.29 44.37 -1.70
C PRO A 573 -23.09 43.43 -1.55
N ALA A 574 -22.44 43.13 -2.67
CA ALA A 574 -21.28 42.25 -2.74
C ALA A 574 -20.24 42.69 -1.70
N GLN A 575 -19.95 41.83 -0.73
CA GLN A 575 -18.83 42.04 0.17
C GLN A 575 -17.52 41.94 -0.63
N PRO A 576 -16.52 42.80 -0.38
CA PRO A 576 -15.22 42.67 -0.99
C PRO A 576 -14.63 41.30 -0.63
N VAL A 577 -14.33 40.49 -1.64
CA VAL A 577 -13.71 39.17 -1.48
C VAL A 577 -12.31 39.39 -0.90
N ASP A 578 -11.97 38.66 0.16
CA ASP A 578 -10.63 38.67 0.75
C ASP A 578 -9.58 38.24 -0.31
N PRO A 579 -8.52 39.04 -0.57
CA PRO A 579 -7.49 38.73 -1.56
C PRO A 579 -6.85 37.35 -1.40
N ALA A 580 -6.78 36.81 -0.18
CA ALA A 580 -6.26 35.46 0.07
C ALA A 580 -7.22 34.36 -0.44
N THR A 581 -8.53 34.62 -0.39
CA THR A 581 -9.56 33.73 -0.92
C THR A 581 -9.60 33.78 -2.44
N GLU A 582 -9.46 34.96 -3.04
CA GLU A 582 -9.35 35.14 -4.49
C GLU A 582 -8.11 34.44 -5.06
N HIS A 583 -6.95 34.57 -4.38
CA HIS A 583 -5.72 33.88 -4.76
C HIS A 583 -5.86 32.34 -4.72
N THR A 584 -6.48 31.80 -3.66
CA THR A 584 -6.69 30.35 -3.51
C THR A 584 -7.64 29.80 -4.58
N GLN A 585 -8.69 30.55 -4.91
CA GLN A 585 -9.64 30.18 -5.96
C GLN A 585 -9.00 30.24 -7.36
N ALA A 586 -8.19 31.26 -7.64
CA ALA A 586 -7.44 31.37 -8.90
C ALA A 586 -6.42 30.22 -9.05
N GLN A 587 -5.74 29.84 -7.97
CA GLN A 587 -4.80 28.71 -7.98
C GLN A 587 -5.51 27.37 -8.22
N ALA A 588 -6.64 27.12 -7.56
CA ALA A 588 -7.42 25.90 -7.76
C ALA A 588 -7.93 25.79 -9.21
N ARG A 589 -8.47 26.88 -9.76
CA ARG A 589 -8.93 26.94 -11.17
C ARG A 589 -7.80 26.74 -12.18
N PHE A 590 -6.62 27.30 -11.91
CA PHE A 590 -5.46 27.09 -12.79
C PHE A 590 -5.00 25.63 -12.79
N VAL A 591 -5.00 24.97 -11.62
CA VAL A 591 -4.65 23.55 -11.53
C VAL A 591 -5.70 22.68 -12.23
N GLU A 592 -7.00 22.92 -11.98
CA GLU A 592 -8.12 22.24 -12.63
C GLU A 592 -8.06 22.36 -14.16
N ALA A 593 -7.79 23.57 -14.68
CA ALA A 593 -7.64 23.79 -16.12
C ALA A 593 -6.47 23.00 -16.74
N VAL A 594 -5.39 22.76 -15.99
CA VAL A 594 -4.20 22.03 -16.46
C VAL A 594 -4.35 20.52 -16.30
N THR A 595 -5.02 20.05 -15.24
CA THR A 595 -5.14 18.61 -14.94
C THR A 595 -6.37 17.96 -15.54
N ASP A 596 -7.46 18.70 -15.67
CA ASP A 596 -8.78 18.15 -15.99
C ASP A 596 -9.21 18.66 -17.38
N ASP A 597 -9.29 19.97 -17.59
CA ASP A 597 -9.79 20.54 -18.87
C ASP A 597 -8.89 20.19 -20.07
N LEU A 598 -7.55 20.25 -19.92
CA LEU A 598 -6.61 19.87 -20.98
C LEU A 598 -6.70 18.38 -21.32
N VAL A 599 -6.94 17.54 -20.31
CA VAL A 599 -7.09 16.09 -20.49
C VAL A 599 -8.42 15.76 -21.14
N ASP A 600 -9.49 16.47 -20.78
CA ASP A 600 -10.82 16.33 -21.37
C ASP A 600 -10.85 16.75 -22.84
N VAL A 601 -10.16 17.83 -23.22
CA VAL A 601 -10.00 18.24 -24.62
C VAL A 601 -9.28 17.17 -25.43
N MET A 602 -8.22 16.56 -24.89
CA MET A 602 -7.52 15.46 -25.56
C MET A 602 -8.37 14.20 -25.65
N ALA A 603 -9.12 13.86 -24.60
CA ALA A 603 -10.05 12.73 -24.59
C ALA A 603 -11.18 12.91 -25.62
N GLU A 604 -11.66 14.14 -25.78
CA GLU A 604 -12.69 14.49 -26.76
C GLU A 604 -12.19 14.29 -28.20
N ILE A 605 -10.93 14.58 -28.51
CA ILE A 605 -10.33 14.31 -29.83
C ILE A 605 -10.36 12.80 -30.14
N PHE A 606 -10.03 11.94 -29.17
CA PHE A 606 -10.12 10.49 -29.34
C PHE A 606 -11.56 10.01 -29.50
N ARG A 607 -12.49 10.55 -28.71
CA ARG A 607 -13.93 10.23 -28.80
C ARG A 607 -14.52 10.63 -30.16
N LEU A 608 -14.13 11.80 -30.67
CA LEU A 608 -14.52 12.27 -32.00
C LEU A 608 -13.91 11.40 -33.10
N GLY A 609 -12.65 10.97 -32.96
CA GLY A 609 -12.02 10.01 -33.87
C GLY A 609 -12.72 8.64 -33.89
N GLU A 610 -13.14 8.13 -32.73
CA GLU A 610 -13.92 6.90 -32.61
C GLU A 610 -15.30 7.05 -33.27
N ASN A 611 -16.00 8.15 -33.00
CA ASN A 611 -17.29 8.46 -33.61
C ASN A 611 -17.19 8.58 -35.14
N LEU A 612 -16.12 9.21 -35.64
CA LEU A 612 -15.84 9.34 -37.07
C LEU A 612 -15.57 7.97 -37.72
N THR A 613 -14.82 7.10 -37.04
CA THR A 613 -14.55 5.73 -37.50
C THR A 613 -15.85 4.93 -37.60
N ARG A 614 -16.66 4.95 -36.53
CA ARG A 614 -17.95 4.27 -36.48
C ARG A 614 -18.95 4.80 -37.52
N ALA A 615 -18.93 6.10 -37.79
CA ALA A 615 -19.73 6.72 -38.84
C ALA A 615 -19.27 6.29 -40.25
N GLY A 616 -17.95 6.22 -40.48
CA GLY A 616 -17.37 5.70 -41.72
C GLY A 616 -17.75 4.24 -41.98
N ASP A 617 -17.59 3.37 -40.97
CA ASP A 617 -17.97 1.95 -41.04
C ASP A 617 -19.45 1.76 -41.38
N LYS A 618 -20.32 2.57 -40.76
CA LYS A 618 -21.78 2.54 -41.00
C LYS A 618 -22.15 3.04 -42.41
N ALA A 619 -21.38 3.98 -42.95
CA ALA A 619 -21.59 4.56 -44.27
C ALA A 619 -20.85 3.78 -45.38
N GLY A 620 -20.01 2.80 -45.04
CA GLY A 620 -19.21 2.04 -46.01
C GLY A 620 -18.15 2.88 -46.71
N VAL A 621 -17.67 3.96 -46.08
CA VAL A 621 -16.67 4.89 -46.63
C VAL A 621 -15.52 5.08 -45.64
N PRO A 622 -14.30 5.41 -46.11
CA PRO A 622 -13.18 5.74 -45.24
C PRO A 622 -13.55 6.89 -44.28
N PRO A 623 -13.16 6.82 -42.98
CA PRO A 623 -13.52 7.83 -41.98
C PRO A 623 -13.00 9.24 -42.28
N LEU A 624 -11.88 9.36 -43.00
CA LEU A 624 -11.31 10.62 -43.43
C LEU A 624 -11.51 10.79 -44.94
N ALA A 625 -12.14 11.90 -45.35
CA ALA A 625 -12.26 12.28 -46.74
C ALA A 625 -10.99 13.07 -47.17
N GLY A 626 -9.94 12.38 -47.61
CA GLY A 626 -8.69 13.01 -48.09
C GLY A 626 -7.44 12.19 -47.81
N SER A 627 -6.24 12.75 -48.09
CA SER A 627 -4.99 12.13 -47.64
C SER A 627 -4.85 12.30 -46.12
N ALA A 628 -4.41 11.24 -45.44
CA ALA A 628 -4.09 11.29 -44.02
C ALA A 628 -3.09 12.42 -43.71
N ASP A 629 -2.23 12.73 -44.68
CA ASP A 629 -1.21 13.77 -44.60
C ASP A 629 -1.78 15.16 -44.28
N ALA A 630 -2.93 15.55 -44.83
CA ALA A 630 -3.52 16.87 -44.58
C ALA A 630 -4.06 16.99 -43.14
N THR A 631 -4.71 15.94 -42.62
CA THR A 631 -5.20 15.89 -41.23
C THR A 631 -4.03 15.76 -40.25
N THR A 632 -3.00 14.97 -40.59
CA THR A 632 -1.76 14.88 -39.81
C THR A 632 -1.00 16.19 -39.79
N GLU A 633 -0.95 16.94 -40.90
CA GLU A 633 -0.31 18.25 -40.97
C GLU A 633 -1.07 19.29 -40.13
N ALA A 634 -2.41 19.32 -40.21
CA ALA A 634 -3.24 20.20 -39.39
C ALA A 634 -3.07 19.91 -37.88
N LEU A 635 -3.12 18.63 -37.49
CA LEU A 635 -2.91 18.20 -36.11
C LEU A 635 -1.48 18.51 -35.64
N SER A 636 -0.47 18.31 -36.49
CA SER A 636 0.92 18.63 -36.15
C SER A 636 1.13 20.13 -35.94
N LYS A 637 0.54 20.98 -36.78
CA LYS A 637 0.58 22.46 -36.62
C LYS A 637 -0.10 22.89 -35.32
N ALA A 638 -1.28 22.36 -35.01
CA ALA A 638 -1.98 22.63 -33.76
C ALA A 638 -1.16 22.20 -32.53
N LEU A 639 -0.57 20.99 -32.56
CA LEU A 639 0.26 20.48 -31.46
C LEU A 639 1.56 21.28 -31.27
N VAL A 640 2.15 21.81 -32.35
CA VAL A 640 3.32 22.70 -32.26
C VAL A 640 2.95 24.03 -31.61
N ALA A 641 1.81 24.62 -31.97
CA ALA A 641 1.32 25.86 -31.34
C ALA A 641 1.02 25.66 -29.85
N VAL A 642 0.29 24.58 -29.50
CA VAL A 642 -0.01 24.21 -28.11
C VAL A 642 1.27 23.93 -27.31
N ARG A 643 2.25 23.22 -27.91
CA ARG A 643 3.54 22.97 -27.27
C ARG A 643 4.32 24.25 -26.99
N ALA A 644 4.31 25.21 -27.91
CA ALA A 644 4.97 26.50 -27.72
C ALA A 644 4.34 27.30 -26.55
N ASP A 645 3.01 27.30 -26.46
CA ASP A 645 2.28 27.96 -25.37
C ASP A 645 2.50 27.23 -24.03
N ILE A 646 2.50 25.89 -23.99
CA ILE A 646 2.84 25.12 -22.78
C ILE A 646 4.27 25.42 -22.31
N MET A 647 5.25 25.46 -23.22
CA MET A 647 6.64 25.78 -22.85
C MET A 647 6.76 27.22 -22.33
N SER A 648 5.95 28.14 -22.85
CA SER A 648 5.90 29.53 -22.38
C SER A 648 5.30 29.62 -20.98
N VAL A 649 4.21 28.89 -20.71
CA VAL A 649 3.63 28.75 -19.37
C VAL A 649 4.64 28.10 -18.41
N MET A 650 5.32 27.03 -18.81
CA MET A 650 6.35 26.36 -18.00
C MET A 650 7.53 27.28 -17.67
N ALA A 651 7.97 28.10 -18.63
CA ALA A 651 9.03 29.09 -18.40
C ALA A 651 8.61 30.16 -17.40
N LEU A 652 7.31 30.48 -17.31
CA LEU A 652 6.74 31.45 -16.38
C LEU A 652 6.43 30.88 -14.99
N LEU A 653 6.32 29.55 -14.82
CA LEU A 653 6.09 28.92 -13.50
C LEU A 653 7.19 29.26 -12.49
N THR A 654 8.44 29.39 -12.94
CA THR A 654 9.57 29.74 -12.08
C THR A 654 9.47 31.21 -11.62
N PRO A 655 9.32 32.22 -12.51
CA PRO A 655 9.00 33.60 -12.13
C PRO A 655 7.74 33.75 -11.25
N MET A 656 6.67 32.98 -11.50
CA MET A 656 5.45 33.00 -10.67
C MET A 656 5.73 32.56 -9.23
N THR A 657 6.64 31.61 -9.03
CA THR A 657 7.03 31.11 -7.70
C THR A 657 7.78 32.16 -6.88
N TYR A 658 8.45 33.12 -7.54
CA TYR A 658 9.28 34.15 -6.91
C TYR A 658 8.73 35.58 -7.05
N GLY A 659 7.49 35.74 -7.55
CA GLY A 659 6.80 37.04 -7.68
C GLY A 659 7.27 37.91 -8.85
N GLY A 660 7.86 37.32 -9.89
CA GLY A 660 8.44 38.04 -11.05
C GLY A 660 7.62 38.01 -12.34
N ALA A 661 6.45 37.35 -12.37
CA ALA A 661 5.58 37.30 -13.55
C ALA A 661 4.49 38.38 -13.50
N THR A 662 4.17 38.97 -14.64
CA THR A 662 3.11 39.99 -14.83
C THR A 662 2.00 39.46 -15.72
N ALA A 663 0.80 40.06 -15.65
CA ALA A 663 -0.35 39.63 -16.46
C ALA A 663 -0.10 39.73 -17.99
N SER A 664 0.76 40.66 -18.42
CA SER A 664 1.19 40.79 -19.82
C SER A 664 2.02 39.60 -20.32
N ASP A 665 2.63 38.81 -19.42
CA ASP A 665 3.43 37.64 -19.79
C ASP A 665 2.54 36.44 -20.21
N PHE A 666 1.23 36.48 -19.96
CA PHE A 666 0.26 35.42 -20.26
C PHE A 666 -0.54 35.63 -21.54
N GLN A 667 -0.10 36.51 -22.45
CA GLN A 667 -0.75 36.66 -23.76
C GLN A 667 -0.41 35.46 -24.66
N SER A 668 -1.37 34.56 -24.92
CA SER A 668 -1.21 33.47 -25.91
C SER A 668 -1.00 34.10 -27.28
N SER A 669 0.21 34.01 -27.80
CA SER A 669 0.58 34.64 -29.08
C SER A 669 0.37 33.71 -30.27
N GLN A 670 0.17 32.40 -30.05
CA GLN A 670 0.15 31.37 -31.10
C GLN A 670 -1.17 30.56 -31.15
N SER A 671 -1.68 30.04 -30.04
CA SER A 671 -2.94 29.26 -30.06
C SER A 671 -4.18 30.12 -30.36
N ALA A 672 -4.21 31.37 -29.87
CA ALA A 672 -5.28 32.32 -30.18
C ALA A 672 -5.32 32.71 -31.67
N LYS A 673 -4.14 32.93 -32.29
CA LYS A 673 -4.03 33.20 -33.73
C LYS A 673 -4.44 32.00 -34.58
N TYR A 674 -4.04 30.79 -34.19
CA TYR A 674 -4.44 29.57 -34.89
C TYR A 674 -5.96 29.32 -34.80
N ALA A 675 -6.58 29.64 -33.66
CA ALA A 675 -8.03 29.55 -33.50
C ALA A 675 -8.79 30.59 -34.36
N GLU A 676 -8.25 31.79 -34.53
CA GLU A 676 -8.78 32.80 -35.47
C GLU A 676 -8.61 32.36 -36.93
N GLU A 677 -7.43 31.86 -37.32
CA GLU A 677 -7.14 31.36 -38.68
C GLU A 677 -7.95 30.09 -39.05
N ALA A 678 -8.38 29.29 -38.07
CA ALA A 678 -9.24 28.13 -38.30
C ALA A 678 -10.74 28.47 -38.36
N ALA A 679 -11.13 29.68 -37.99
CA ALA A 679 -12.51 30.17 -37.99
C ALA A 679 -12.86 31.01 -39.24
N GLU A 680 -11.85 31.48 -39.98
CA GLU A 680 -11.94 32.06 -41.35
C GLU A 680 -11.98 30.96 -42.42
#